data_AF-A0A7C2XA58-F1
#
_entry.id   AF-A0A7C2XA58-F1
#
_cell.length_a   1.000
_cell.length_b   1.000
_cell.length_c   1.000
_cell.angle_alpha   90.00
_cell.angle_beta   90.00
_cell.angle_gamma   90.00
#
_symmetry.space_group_name_H-M   'P 1'
#
loop_
_entity.id
_entity.type
_entity.pdbx_description
1 polymer ?
#
loop_
_entity_poly.entity_id
_entity_poly.type
_entity_poly.pdbx_seq_one_letter_code
_entity_poly.pdbx_strand_id
1 'polypeptide(L)'
;MKLLTVTTLYPNAAAPEHGVFVENRLAAWRRHSGGEARVIAPVPWFPSTAPIFGVYARYAAAPKSETRRSVDISHPRYFLPPRVGMDYAPAALARVMEREARAVLAGGYDFDLIDAHYLYPDGVAAVRVARRLGKPVILTARGSDVTLFPEFPRQRELILDAVRRADAVIAVAAALKNRLVELGAPAEKIAVLGNGVDLTLFRPLDRDEIRGRMGLSGDVIASVGGLIERKGHDIAIRTLGSLPDATLLIAGEGPEEPALKALAGRLGVGGRVRFLGQVAHEALAEIYNAADALVLASTREGWPNVLLESMACGAPAVAADVGGCAEVVTTPAAGRIVRERTSEAFAAALREVLSAPTRAATRAHAASHSWDETSRGLSVLYEDVVARAAAGRAVRFRPIEIGKLRKAKLIFTVDTEEQFDWSGFSPDGHKVCDPKDVDRLQKVCEAFGVKPLYFITFPLLTDARSAGYFRMLAEEGRADLGMHLHQWNTPPIGGYAGEYYSWQANLPPRVQAAKLRALAEAFESAFGYRPVAHRAGRYGVSAQAYRALADIGVTFDFSPSVCFDFSADGGPDFSAMANDPFVAETDRGAVQVTPVCGAFALRGGSVFLKQRGAPGLIEGRRRYARRLTAPFRLSCEQARFHELVALTKSLVRAGTPILTFSLHSTTMTAGANSYAPDEASVAAHLDLTRRYLEFFTKDYGGEAVDLDGLGALYRGAR
;
A
#
# COMPACT_ATOMS: atom_id res chain seq x y z
N MET A 1 1.18 20.02 11.26
CA MET A 1 1.73 18.79 10.64
C MET A 1 3.00 19.14 9.87
N LYS A 2 4.02 18.28 9.97
CA LYS A 2 5.33 18.43 9.32
C LYS A 2 5.52 17.31 8.28
N LEU A 3 5.75 17.66 7.03
CA LEU A 3 5.94 16.70 5.94
C LEU A 3 7.38 16.63 5.48
N LEU A 4 7.80 15.43 5.08
CA LEU A 4 8.97 15.23 4.25
C LEU A 4 8.52 14.77 2.85
N THR A 5 8.53 15.67 1.89
CA THR A 5 8.20 15.34 0.49
C THR A 5 9.44 14.77 -0.20
N VAL A 6 9.30 13.63 -0.88
CA VAL A 6 10.41 12.96 -1.58
C VAL A 6 10.04 12.66 -3.02
N THR A 7 10.82 13.18 -3.98
CA THR A 7 10.62 12.90 -5.40
C THR A 7 11.77 13.39 -6.28
N THR A 8 12.04 12.69 -7.38
CA THR A 8 12.90 13.14 -8.47
C THR A 8 12.20 14.13 -9.41
N LEU A 9 10.88 14.33 -9.25
CA LEU A 9 10.03 15.23 -10.04
C LEU A 9 9.75 16.53 -9.28
N TYR A 10 10.79 17.31 -9.00
CA TYR A 10 10.67 18.61 -8.32
C TYR A 10 11.51 19.69 -9.01
N PRO A 11 11.02 20.94 -9.10
CA PRO A 11 11.72 21.99 -9.80
C PRO A 11 13.00 22.41 -9.06
N ASN A 12 13.96 22.92 -9.82
CA ASN A 12 15.19 23.50 -9.28
C ASN A 12 15.67 24.65 -10.17
N ALA A 13 16.64 25.43 -9.71
CA ALA A 13 17.16 26.60 -10.45
C ALA A 13 17.64 26.29 -11.88
N ALA A 14 18.13 25.07 -12.17
CA ALA A 14 18.57 24.66 -13.50
C ALA A 14 17.45 24.03 -14.37
N ALA A 15 16.29 23.74 -13.77
CA ALA A 15 15.12 23.16 -14.43
C ALA A 15 13.83 23.61 -13.72
N PRO A 16 13.43 24.89 -13.87
CA PRO A 16 12.36 25.50 -13.07
C PRO A 16 10.97 24.89 -13.32
N GLU A 17 10.75 24.28 -14.50
CA GLU A 17 9.47 23.69 -14.88
C GLU A 17 9.35 22.19 -14.55
N HIS A 18 10.46 21.55 -14.15
CA HIS A 18 10.50 20.11 -13.96
C HIS A 18 9.67 19.70 -12.73
N GLY A 19 8.55 19.01 -12.93
CA GLY A 19 7.72 18.55 -11.81
C GLY A 19 7.02 19.68 -11.03
N VAL A 20 6.81 20.85 -11.65
CA VAL A 20 6.16 22.03 -11.02
C VAL A 20 4.82 21.72 -10.35
N PHE A 21 4.09 20.71 -10.83
CA PHE A 21 2.86 20.21 -10.23
C PHE A 21 3.03 19.73 -8.78
N VAL A 22 4.21 19.20 -8.39
CA VAL A 22 4.49 18.77 -7.02
C VAL A 22 4.65 19.99 -6.12
N GLU A 23 5.40 20.99 -6.59
CA GLU A 23 5.57 22.27 -5.90
C GLU A 23 4.22 23.00 -5.75
N ASN A 24 3.38 23.02 -6.78
CA ASN A 24 2.04 23.62 -6.74
C ASN A 24 1.12 22.91 -5.74
N ARG A 25 1.06 21.58 -5.76
CA ARG A 25 0.26 20.80 -4.80
C ARG A 25 0.73 21.05 -3.37
N LEU A 26 2.04 21.02 -3.14
CA LEU A 26 2.61 21.23 -1.82
C LEU A 26 2.35 22.65 -1.31
N ALA A 27 2.51 23.66 -2.17
CA ALA A 27 2.24 25.05 -1.83
C ALA A 27 0.76 25.28 -1.50
N ALA A 28 -0.16 24.70 -2.27
CA ALA A 28 -1.59 24.80 -2.00
C ALA A 28 -1.99 24.11 -0.69
N TRP A 29 -1.49 22.90 -0.44
CA TRP A 29 -1.74 22.21 0.82
C TRP A 29 -1.20 22.98 2.03
N ARG A 30 0.01 23.57 1.94
CA ARG A 30 0.57 24.40 3.02
C ARG A 30 -0.26 25.65 3.28
N ARG A 31 -0.74 26.32 2.22
CA ARG A 31 -1.63 27.49 2.34
C ARG A 31 -2.95 27.12 3.02
N HIS A 32 -3.51 25.96 2.68
CA HIS A 32 -4.77 25.47 3.23
C HIS A 32 -4.65 25.02 4.70
N SER A 33 -3.63 24.23 5.02
CA SER A 33 -3.48 23.55 6.31
C SER A 33 -2.61 24.30 7.33
N GLY A 34 -1.82 25.29 6.90
CA GLY A 34 -0.75 25.88 7.71
C GLY A 34 0.41 24.93 7.97
N GLY A 35 0.47 23.78 7.28
CA GLY A 35 1.49 22.77 7.46
C GLY A 35 2.89 23.21 7.03
N GLU A 36 3.90 22.55 7.61
CA GLU A 36 5.30 22.72 7.24
C GLU A 36 5.74 21.58 6.33
N ALA A 37 6.70 21.84 5.45
CA ALA A 37 7.29 20.82 4.61
C ALA A 37 8.78 21.07 4.39
N ARG A 38 9.53 19.97 4.23
CA ARG A 38 10.87 19.93 3.62
C ARG A 38 10.86 18.98 2.44
N VAL A 39 11.72 19.23 1.46
CA VAL A 39 11.77 18.42 0.23
C VAL A 39 13.15 17.78 0.09
N ILE A 40 13.17 16.49 -0.22
CA ILE A 40 14.35 15.80 -0.74
C ILE A 40 14.06 15.48 -2.20
N ALA A 41 14.78 16.14 -3.09
CA ALA A 41 14.63 16.00 -4.53
C ALA A 41 15.92 15.51 -5.22
N PRO A 42 16.24 14.19 -5.13
CA PRO A 42 17.48 13.65 -5.66
C PRO A 42 17.64 13.89 -7.16
N VAL A 43 18.87 14.18 -7.58
CA VAL A 43 19.21 14.45 -8.97
C VAL A 43 20.29 13.47 -9.43
N PRO A 44 20.21 12.88 -10.64
CA PRO A 44 21.28 12.05 -11.18
C PRO A 44 22.63 12.76 -11.14
N TRP A 45 23.68 12.05 -10.75
CA TRP A 45 25.04 12.57 -10.83
C TRP A 45 25.53 12.57 -12.28
N PHE A 46 26.11 13.69 -12.72
CA PHE A 46 26.76 13.83 -14.02
C PHE A 46 27.96 14.78 -13.90
N PRO A 47 29.09 14.53 -14.59
CA PRO A 47 30.35 15.23 -14.32
C PRO A 47 30.48 16.63 -14.96
N SER A 48 29.62 17.02 -15.91
CA SER A 48 29.81 18.25 -16.70
C SER A 48 28.53 19.06 -16.87
N THR A 49 28.65 20.40 -16.78
CA THR A 49 27.57 21.36 -17.05
C THR A 49 27.59 21.90 -18.49
N ALA A 50 28.45 21.36 -19.36
CA ALA A 50 28.56 21.84 -20.74
C ALA A 50 27.25 21.62 -21.53
N PRO A 51 26.69 22.63 -22.21
CA PRO A 51 25.39 22.55 -22.88
C PRO A 51 25.24 21.41 -23.91
N ILE A 52 26.35 20.96 -24.49
CA ILE A 52 26.38 19.83 -25.44
C ILE A 52 25.78 18.54 -24.86
N PHE A 53 25.77 18.38 -23.53
CA PHE A 53 25.19 17.21 -22.87
C PHE A 53 23.69 17.35 -22.56
N GLY A 54 23.04 18.45 -22.99
CA GLY A 54 21.60 18.65 -22.91
C GLY A 54 21.04 18.47 -21.50
N VAL A 55 20.10 17.53 -21.32
CA VAL A 55 19.47 17.26 -20.01
C VAL A 55 20.48 16.84 -18.93
N TYR A 56 21.56 16.14 -19.30
CA TYR A 56 22.57 15.72 -18.33
C TYR A 56 23.37 16.90 -17.77
N ALA A 57 23.58 17.95 -18.57
CA ALA A 57 24.21 19.19 -18.11
C ALA A 57 23.34 19.89 -17.04
N ARG A 58 22.01 19.84 -17.19
CA ARG A 58 21.07 20.38 -16.19
C ARG A 58 21.13 19.60 -14.87
N TYR A 59 21.30 18.27 -14.92
CA TYR A 59 21.51 17.48 -13.70
C TYR A 59 22.80 17.86 -12.96
N ALA A 60 23.88 18.10 -13.69
CA ALA A 60 25.12 18.60 -13.10
C ALA A 60 24.96 20.01 -12.51
N ALA A 61 24.21 20.89 -13.20
CA ALA A 61 24.03 22.29 -12.83
C ALA A 61 23.03 22.54 -11.68
N ALA A 62 22.17 21.59 -11.34
CA ALA A 62 21.23 21.77 -10.24
C ALA A 62 21.96 22.14 -8.93
N PRO A 63 21.44 23.02 -8.08
CA PRO A 63 22.09 23.32 -6.80
C PRO A 63 22.12 22.08 -5.90
N LYS A 64 22.95 22.10 -4.84
CA LYS A 64 22.94 21.05 -3.80
C LYS A 64 21.73 21.19 -2.87
N SER A 65 21.33 22.43 -2.62
CA SER A 65 20.15 22.81 -1.84
C SER A 65 19.70 24.20 -2.28
N GLU A 66 18.41 24.48 -2.15
CA GLU A 66 17.83 25.80 -2.39
C GLU A 66 16.56 25.97 -1.54
N THR A 67 16.08 27.21 -1.42
CA THR A 67 14.79 27.51 -0.82
C THR A 67 13.88 28.06 -1.90
N ARG A 68 12.72 27.43 -2.11
CA ARG A 68 11.69 27.89 -3.06
C ARG A 68 10.35 27.94 -2.36
N ARG A 69 9.59 29.02 -2.59
CA ARG A 69 8.27 29.25 -1.94
C ARG A 69 8.30 28.98 -0.42
N SER A 70 9.38 29.42 0.23
CA SER A 70 9.63 29.20 1.66
C SER A 70 9.62 27.72 2.09
N VAL A 71 10.14 26.83 1.22
CA VAL A 71 10.39 25.41 1.48
C VAL A 71 11.87 25.13 1.27
N ASP A 72 12.50 24.50 2.25
CA ASP A 72 13.89 24.03 2.12
C ASP A 72 13.94 22.73 1.31
N ILE A 73 14.79 22.73 0.29
CA ILE A 73 14.93 21.64 -0.67
C ILE A 73 16.38 21.17 -0.70
N SER A 74 16.60 19.87 -0.58
CA SER A 74 17.91 19.24 -0.82
C SER A 74 17.90 18.42 -2.11
N HIS A 75 19.00 18.49 -2.86
CA HIS A 75 19.17 17.80 -4.15
C HIS A 75 20.33 16.80 -4.12
N PRO A 76 20.26 15.74 -3.29
CA PRO A 76 21.36 14.80 -3.16
C PRO A 76 21.62 14.10 -4.48
N ARG A 77 22.90 13.89 -4.79
CA ARG A 77 23.33 13.23 -6.02
C ARG A 77 23.38 11.73 -5.87
N TYR A 78 22.85 11.02 -6.86
CA TYR A 78 22.92 9.56 -6.93
C TYR A 78 23.41 9.11 -8.30
N PHE A 79 24.22 8.06 -8.31
CA PHE A 79 24.76 7.50 -9.56
C PHE A 79 23.69 6.67 -10.26
N LEU A 80 23.56 6.80 -11.58
CA LEU A 80 22.73 5.92 -12.42
C LEU A 80 23.62 5.28 -13.49
N PRO A 81 24.00 4.01 -13.32
CA PRO A 81 24.78 3.32 -14.33
C PRO A 81 23.95 3.14 -15.60
N PRO A 82 24.50 3.42 -16.79
CA PRO A 82 23.82 3.18 -18.06
C PRO A 82 23.32 1.74 -18.18
N ARG A 83 22.19 1.54 -18.87
CA ARG A 83 21.54 0.23 -19.17
C ARG A 83 21.00 -0.56 -17.98
N VAL A 84 21.59 -0.47 -16.78
CA VAL A 84 21.09 -1.14 -15.56
C VAL A 84 20.37 -0.18 -14.61
N GLY A 85 20.25 1.09 -15.00
CA GLY A 85 19.67 2.16 -14.19
C GLY A 85 18.23 1.88 -13.74
N MET A 86 17.42 1.24 -14.57
CA MET A 86 16.01 0.94 -14.23
C MET A 86 15.91 0.10 -12.97
N ASP A 87 16.72 -0.94 -12.82
CA ASP A 87 16.69 -1.85 -11.66
C ASP A 87 17.46 -1.33 -10.45
N TYR A 88 18.50 -0.54 -10.69
CA TYR A 88 19.38 0.00 -9.65
C TYR A 88 18.79 1.25 -8.98
N ALA A 89 18.02 2.05 -9.71
CA ALA A 89 17.52 3.35 -9.25
C ALA A 89 16.84 3.32 -7.87
N PRO A 90 15.92 2.38 -7.56
CA PRO A 90 15.26 2.36 -6.25
C PRO A 90 16.24 2.16 -5.09
N ALA A 91 17.31 1.38 -5.29
CA ALA A 91 18.31 1.16 -4.26
C ALA A 91 19.23 2.38 -4.07
N ALA A 92 19.62 3.03 -5.17
CA ALA A 92 20.43 4.25 -5.13
C ALA A 92 19.67 5.40 -4.45
N LEU A 93 18.41 5.62 -4.86
CA LEU A 93 17.53 6.62 -4.28
C LEU A 93 17.30 6.38 -2.79
N ALA A 94 17.00 5.14 -2.38
CA ALA A 94 16.76 4.83 -0.98
C ALA A 94 17.98 5.16 -0.08
N ARG A 95 19.21 4.97 -0.56
CA ARG A 95 20.43 5.31 0.21
C ARG A 95 20.55 6.81 0.43
N VAL A 96 20.39 7.60 -0.64
CA VAL A 96 20.54 9.06 -0.54
C VAL A 96 19.37 9.69 0.20
N MET A 97 18.14 9.25 -0.07
CA MET A 97 16.94 9.71 0.65
C MET A 97 17.02 9.37 2.13
N GLU A 98 17.49 8.18 2.51
CA GLU A 98 17.67 7.82 3.92
C GLU A 98 18.70 8.71 4.62
N ARG A 99 19.85 8.97 3.98
CA ARG A 99 20.87 9.84 4.55
C ARG A 99 20.33 11.24 4.81
N GLU A 100 19.68 11.84 3.80
CA GLU A 100 19.11 13.19 3.93
C GLU A 100 17.97 13.21 4.94
N ALA A 101 17.08 12.22 4.95
CA ALA A 101 15.99 12.13 5.93
C ALA A 101 16.52 12.02 7.37
N ARG A 102 17.59 11.25 7.61
CA ARG A 102 18.26 11.19 8.92
C ARG A 102 18.90 12.52 9.30
N ALA A 103 19.51 13.23 8.35
CA ALA A 103 20.05 14.57 8.59
C ALA A 103 18.95 15.58 8.95
N VAL A 104 17.80 15.51 8.28
CA VAL A 104 16.61 16.31 8.58
C VAL A 104 16.12 16.06 10.01
N LEU A 105 16.01 14.79 10.43
CA LEU A 105 15.64 14.42 11.80
C LEU A 105 16.68 14.91 12.82
N ALA A 106 17.97 14.72 12.55
CA ALA A 106 19.06 15.17 13.42
C ALA A 106 19.11 16.70 13.57
N GLY A 107 18.67 17.43 12.53
CA GLY A 107 18.52 18.89 12.55
C GLY A 107 17.26 19.39 13.25
N GLY A 108 16.53 18.53 13.99
CA GLY A 108 15.37 18.91 14.81
C GLY A 108 14.04 18.95 14.06
N TYR A 109 13.99 18.60 12.78
CA TYR A 109 12.75 18.52 12.02
C TYR A 109 12.18 17.10 12.09
N ASP A 110 11.50 16.80 13.20
CA ASP A 110 10.80 15.53 13.37
C ASP A 110 9.49 15.54 12.55
N PHE A 111 9.58 15.08 11.30
CA PHE A 111 8.43 15.05 10.39
C PHE A 111 7.45 13.92 10.73
N ASP A 112 6.17 14.16 10.52
CA ASP A 112 5.08 13.24 10.85
C ASP A 112 4.91 12.16 9.77
N LEU A 113 5.14 12.52 8.51
CA LEU A 113 4.76 11.74 7.32
C LEU A 113 5.73 11.98 6.15
N ILE A 114 6.00 10.91 5.38
CA ILE A 114 6.67 11.00 4.09
C ILE A 114 5.63 11.07 2.96
N ASP A 115 5.62 12.15 2.18
CA ASP A 115 4.82 12.32 0.97
C ASP A 115 5.68 12.05 -0.27
N ALA A 116 5.57 10.84 -0.82
CA ALA A 116 6.37 10.42 -1.97
C ALA A 116 5.58 10.56 -3.28
N HIS A 117 6.21 11.12 -4.30
CA HIS A 117 5.60 11.23 -5.63
C HIS A 117 6.30 10.32 -6.61
N TYR A 118 5.50 9.70 -7.49
CA TYR A 118 5.91 8.73 -8.49
C TYR A 118 6.16 7.34 -7.88
N LEU A 119 5.40 6.32 -8.27
CA LEU A 119 5.50 4.99 -7.65
C LEU A 119 6.87 4.33 -7.90
N TYR A 120 7.45 4.56 -9.08
CA TYR A 120 8.72 3.96 -9.47
C TYR A 120 9.64 4.93 -10.20
N PRO A 121 10.92 5.05 -9.82
CA PRO A 121 11.60 4.31 -8.75
C PRO A 121 11.40 4.90 -7.33
N ASP A 122 10.81 6.09 -7.25
CA ASP A 122 10.81 6.94 -6.05
C ASP A 122 9.98 6.35 -4.91
N GLY A 123 8.74 5.92 -5.17
CA GLY A 123 7.86 5.32 -4.17
C GLY A 123 8.44 4.03 -3.57
N VAL A 124 9.04 3.17 -4.39
CA VAL A 124 9.78 1.98 -3.92
C VAL A 124 10.92 2.37 -2.98
N ALA A 125 11.66 3.44 -3.29
CA ALA A 125 12.72 3.95 -2.42
C ALA A 125 12.14 4.52 -1.11
N ALA A 126 11.10 5.34 -1.22
CA ALA A 126 10.45 6.01 -0.08
C ALA A 126 9.89 5.01 0.93
N VAL A 127 9.21 3.96 0.50
CA VAL A 127 8.70 2.89 1.39
C VAL A 127 9.83 2.21 2.16
N ARG A 128 10.97 1.96 1.51
CA ARG A 128 12.15 1.36 2.18
C ARG A 128 12.71 2.30 3.24
N VAL A 129 12.75 3.60 2.96
CA VAL A 129 13.24 4.63 3.90
C VAL A 129 12.26 4.76 5.08
N ALA A 130 10.98 4.91 4.79
CA ALA A 130 9.89 5.04 5.76
C ALA A 130 9.93 3.93 6.82
N ARG A 131 10.01 2.66 6.37
CA ARG A 131 10.12 1.49 7.26
C ARG A 131 11.36 1.52 8.15
N ARG A 132 12.52 1.94 7.63
CA ARG A 132 13.77 2.04 8.43
C ARG A 132 13.75 3.18 9.44
N LEU A 133 12.96 4.22 9.18
CA LEU A 133 12.77 5.35 10.08
C LEU A 133 11.56 5.16 11.01
N GLY A 134 10.75 4.10 10.80
CA GLY A 134 9.50 3.89 11.51
C GLY A 134 8.48 5.01 11.27
N LYS A 135 8.51 5.65 10.10
CA LYS A 135 7.63 6.78 9.70
C LYS A 135 6.56 6.29 8.70
N PRO A 136 5.33 6.83 8.74
CA PRO A 136 4.33 6.52 7.73
C PRO A 136 4.72 7.13 6.38
N VAL A 137 4.18 6.57 5.30
CA VAL A 137 4.43 6.98 3.92
C VAL A 137 3.18 6.89 3.05
N ILE A 138 2.97 7.95 2.27
CA ILE A 138 1.96 7.99 1.21
C ILE A 138 2.66 8.07 -0.14
N LEU A 139 2.13 7.34 -1.12
CA LEU A 139 2.62 7.36 -2.50
C LEU A 139 1.62 8.08 -3.40
N THR A 140 2.09 8.92 -4.31
CA THR A 140 1.26 9.51 -5.36
C THR A 140 1.59 8.90 -6.72
N ALA A 141 0.63 8.20 -7.32
CA ALA A 141 0.66 7.71 -8.68
C ALA A 141 0.32 8.82 -9.68
N ARG A 142 1.20 9.06 -10.66
CA ARG A 142 1.15 10.28 -11.50
C ARG A 142 0.89 10.04 -12.98
N GLY A 143 1.20 8.86 -13.52
CA GLY A 143 1.09 8.55 -14.94
C GLY A 143 1.90 7.31 -15.35
N SER A 144 3.10 7.51 -15.92
CA SER A 144 3.93 6.42 -16.47
C SER A 144 4.36 5.37 -15.46
N ASP A 145 4.46 5.74 -14.18
CA ASP A 145 4.64 4.82 -13.06
C ASP A 145 3.51 3.79 -12.91
N VAL A 146 2.35 4.04 -13.51
CA VAL A 146 1.22 3.10 -13.58
C VAL A 146 1.03 2.53 -15.00
N THR A 147 1.21 3.35 -16.03
CA THR A 147 0.84 2.97 -17.40
C THR A 147 2.00 2.45 -18.26
N LEU A 148 3.24 2.51 -17.78
CA LEU A 148 4.43 2.06 -18.52
C LEU A 148 5.30 1.12 -17.70
N PHE A 149 5.77 1.56 -16.54
CA PHE A 149 6.71 0.75 -15.74
C PHE A 149 6.14 -0.62 -15.36
N PRO A 150 4.84 -0.77 -15.05
CA PRO A 150 4.26 -2.09 -14.82
C PRO A 150 4.23 -3.02 -16.04
N GLU A 151 4.55 -2.57 -17.26
CA GLU A 151 4.71 -3.48 -18.41
C GLU A 151 5.93 -4.41 -18.22
N PHE A 152 6.92 -3.98 -17.43
CA PHE A 152 8.07 -4.81 -17.05
C PHE A 152 7.76 -5.62 -15.77
N PRO A 153 7.87 -6.97 -15.79
CA PRO A 153 7.42 -7.82 -14.68
C PRO A 153 8.06 -7.50 -13.32
N ARG A 154 9.37 -7.24 -13.30
CA ARG A 154 10.10 -6.93 -12.07
C ARG A 154 9.68 -5.58 -11.47
N GLN A 155 9.48 -4.57 -12.32
CA GLN A 155 9.03 -3.24 -11.91
C GLN A 155 7.60 -3.31 -11.40
N ARG A 156 6.72 -4.08 -12.06
CA ARG A 156 5.36 -4.36 -11.59
C ARG A 156 5.38 -4.95 -10.17
N GLU A 157 6.19 -5.98 -9.94
CA GLU A 157 6.32 -6.60 -8.61
C GLU A 157 6.76 -5.57 -7.56
N LEU A 158 7.79 -4.77 -7.85
CA LEU A 158 8.29 -3.74 -6.95
C LEU A 158 7.26 -2.63 -6.68
N ILE A 159 6.49 -2.23 -7.68
CA ILE A 159 5.42 -1.22 -7.55
C ILE A 159 4.30 -1.76 -6.65
N LEU A 160 3.83 -2.98 -6.89
CA LEU A 160 2.77 -3.59 -6.09
C LEU A 160 3.21 -3.84 -4.65
N ASP A 161 4.46 -4.28 -4.42
CA ASP A 161 5.03 -4.39 -3.07
C ASP A 161 5.06 -3.03 -2.36
N ALA A 162 5.50 -1.97 -3.05
CA ALA A 162 5.50 -0.62 -2.50
C ALA A 162 4.09 -0.12 -2.17
N VAL A 163 3.12 -0.34 -3.06
CA VAL A 163 1.71 0.02 -2.85
C VAL A 163 1.10 -0.73 -1.65
N ARG A 164 1.36 -2.04 -1.51
CA ARG A 164 0.89 -2.83 -0.38
C ARG A 164 1.52 -2.39 0.94
N ARG A 165 2.76 -1.90 0.93
CA ARG A 165 3.48 -1.46 2.13
C ARG A 165 3.30 0.02 2.48
N ALA A 166 2.78 0.84 1.57
CA ALA A 166 2.45 2.24 1.86
C ALA A 166 1.22 2.33 2.77
N ASP A 167 1.12 3.38 3.59
CA ASP A 167 -0.04 3.58 4.49
C ASP A 167 -1.29 4.04 3.72
N ALA A 168 -1.09 4.72 2.60
CA ALA A 168 -2.09 5.07 1.59
C ALA A 168 -1.43 5.39 0.24
N VAL A 169 -2.24 5.36 -0.82
CA VAL A 169 -1.85 5.75 -2.17
C VAL A 169 -2.84 6.77 -2.71
N ILE A 170 -2.32 7.78 -3.40
CA ILE A 170 -3.11 8.77 -4.13
C ILE A 170 -2.94 8.48 -5.61
N ALA A 171 -4.04 8.25 -6.32
CA ALA A 171 -4.07 8.30 -7.77
C ALA A 171 -4.56 9.68 -8.20
N VAL A 172 -3.85 10.33 -9.12
CA VAL A 172 -4.29 11.65 -9.64
C VAL A 172 -5.49 11.56 -10.57
N ALA A 173 -5.97 10.36 -10.89
CA ALA A 173 -7.12 10.11 -11.75
C ALA A 173 -7.73 8.74 -11.41
N ALA A 174 -9.04 8.58 -11.55
CA ALA A 174 -9.74 7.30 -11.42
C ALA A 174 -9.23 6.28 -12.45
N ALA A 175 -8.89 6.70 -13.67
CA ALA A 175 -8.27 5.83 -14.67
C ALA A 175 -6.96 5.19 -14.16
N LEU A 176 -6.13 5.94 -13.41
CA LEU A 176 -4.90 5.40 -12.82
C LEU A 176 -5.20 4.48 -11.63
N LYS A 177 -6.21 4.80 -10.81
CA LYS A 177 -6.68 3.89 -9.74
C LYS A 177 -7.15 2.57 -10.33
N ASN A 178 -8.02 2.60 -11.33
CA ASN A 178 -8.55 1.41 -11.98
C ASN A 178 -7.41 0.56 -12.55
N ARG A 179 -6.45 1.19 -13.22
CA ARG A 179 -5.28 0.48 -13.75
C ARG A 179 -4.43 -0.17 -12.65
N LEU A 180 -4.23 0.50 -11.51
CA LEU A 180 -3.51 -0.11 -10.38
C LEU A 180 -4.27 -1.30 -9.80
N VAL A 181 -5.60 -1.20 -9.68
CA VAL A 181 -6.45 -2.29 -9.19
C VAL A 181 -6.40 -3.49 -10.13
N GLU A 182 -6.48 -3.27 -11.45
CA GLU A 182 -6.27 -4.32 -12.47
C GLU A 182 -4.92 -5.01 -12.35
N LEU A 183 -3.87 -4.28 -11.95
CA LEU A 183 -2.55 -4.83 -11.71
C LEU A 183 -2.45 -5.61 -10.39
N GLY A 184 -3.47 -5.58 -9.52
CA GLY A 184 -3.51 -6.29 -8.24
C GLY A 184 -3.24 -5.40 -7.02
N ALA A 185 -3.40 -4.08 -7.13
CA ALA A 185 -3.34 -3.17 -5.99
C ALA A 185 -4.66 -3.19 -5.17
N PRO A 186 -4.58 -3.06 -3.84
CA PRO A 186 -5.77 -2.95 -2.98
C PRO A 186 -6.49 -1.62 -3.20
N ALA A 187 -7.74 -1.67 -3.67
CA ALA A 187 -8.50 -0.51 -4.14
C ALA A 187 -8.79 0.52 -3.04
N GLU A 188 -8.97 0.07 -1.80
CA GLU A 188 -9.35 0.85 -0.63
C GLU A 188 -8.14 1.59 -0.04
N LYS A 189 -6.91 1.22 -0.44
CA LYS A 189 -5.71 2.04 -0.15
C LYS A 189 -5.57 3.22 -1.10
N ILE A 190 -6.30 3.23 -2.23
CA ILE A 190 -6.12 4.21 -3.30
C ILE A 190 -7.23 5.26 -3.23
N ALA A 191 -6.88 6.46 -2.76
CA ALA A 191 -7.70 7.66 -2.87
C ALA A 191 -7.50 8.30 -4.26
N VAL A 192 -8.57 8.80 -4.87
CA VAL A 192 -8.47 9.59 -6.12
C VAL A 192 -8.48 11.06 -5.74
N LEU A 193 -7.37 11.75 -5.97
CA LEU A 193 -7.24 13.20 -5.73
C LEU A 193 -6.53 13.83 -6.94
N GLY A 194 -7.32 14.46 -7.81
CA GLY A 194 -6.82 15.17 -8.99
C GLY A 194 -5.99 16.41 -8.63
N ASN A 195 -5.22 16.92 -9.60
CA ASN A 195 -4.57 18.22 -9.41
C ASN A 195 -5.59 19.34 -9.57
N GLY A 196 -5.42 20.42 -8.81
CA GLY A 196 -6.14 21.65 -9.03
C GLY A 196 -5.48 22.56 -10.07
N VAL A 197 -6.13 23.68 -10.37
CA VAL A 197 -5.59 24.79 -11.17
C VAL A 197 -5.37 26.04 -10.32
N ASP A 198 -4.32 26.79 -10.63
CA ASP A 198 -4.07 28.12 -10.02
C ASP A 198 -4.95 29.17 -10.71
N LEU A 199 -6.11 29.47 -10.11
CA LEU A 199 -7.08 30.44 -10.65
C LEU A 199 -6.62 31.90 -10.53
N THR A 200 -5.53 32.16 -9.83
CA THR A 200 -4.89 33.48 -9.72
C THR A 200 -3.97 33.73 -10.91
N LEU A 201 -3.18 32.72 -11.29
CA LEU A 201 -2.30 32.77 -12.46
C LEU A 201 -3.11 32.62 -13.77
N PHE A 202 -3.92 31.57 -13.84
CA PHE A 202 -4.77 31.27 -14.99
C PHE A 202 -6.14 31.91 -14.79
N ARG A 203 -6.28 33.10 -15.36
CA ARG A 203 -7.50 33.91 -15.31
C ARG A 203 -7.76 34.57 -16.68
N PRO A 204 -9.00 35.01 -16.94
CA PRO A 204 -9.31 35.87 -18.07
C PRO A 204 -8.47 37.14 -18.04
N LEU A 205 -7.85 37.44 -19.18
CA LEU A 205 -7.10 38.65 -19.48
C LEU A 205 -7.74 39.36 -20.68
N ASP A 206 -7.24 40.54 -21.05
CA ASP A 206 -7.68 41.23 -22.26
C ASP A 206 -7.23 40.47 -23.51
N ARG A 207 -8.14 39.68 -24.07
CA ARG A 207 -7.89 38.82 -25.24
C ARG A 207 -7.59 39.63 -26.50
N ASP A 208 -8.26 40.77 -26.68
CA ASP A 208 -8.11 41.56 -27.91
C ASP A 208 -6.76 42.28 -27.92
N GLU A 209 -6.32 42.77 -26.76
CA GLU A 209 -4.95 43.29 -26.60
C GLU A 209 -3.90 42.20 -26.89
N ILE A 210 -4.03 41.02 -26.27
CA ILE A 210 -3.07 39.91 -26.47
C ILE A 210 -3.02 39.49 -27.94
N ARG A 211 -4.18 39.34 -28.59
CA ARG A 211 -4.26 38.98 -30.01
C ARG A 211 -3.68 40.07 -30.90
N GLY A 212 -3.92 41.35 -30.60
CA GLY A 212 -3.32 42.48 -31.30
C GLY A 212 -1.79 42.45 -31.24
N ARG A 213 -1.21 42.28 -30.05
CA ARG A 213 0.25 42.16 -29.86
C ARG A 213 0.84 40.95 -30.58
N MET A 214 0.12 39.84 -30.58
CA MET A 214 0.54 38.62 -31.27
C MET A 214 0.25 38.67 -32.77
N GLY A 215 -0.50 39.64 -33.30
CA GLY A 215 -0.93 39.67 -34.70
C GLY A 215 -1.78 38.44 -35.07
N LEU A 216 -2.74 38.08 -34.22
CA LEU A 216 -3.65 36.94 -34.40
C LEU A 216 -5.04 37.43 -34.81
N SER A 217 -5.64 36.74 -35.78
CA SER A 217 -7.02 36.95 -36.25
C SER A 217 -7.70 35.60 -36.49
N GLY A 218 -9.03 35.61 -36.60
CA GLY A 218 -9.82 34.38 -36.79
C GLY A 218 -9.79 33.46 -35.57
N ASP A 219 -9.96 32.16 -35.84
CA ASP A 219 -9.91 31.12 -34.83
C ASP A 219 -8.46 30.83 -34.43
N VAL A 220 -8.19 30.79 -33.12
CA VAL A 220 -6.87 30.50 -32.58
C VAL A 220 -6.92 29.21 -31.78
N ILE A 221 -6.14 28.22 -32.19
CA ILE A 221 -6.02 26.93 -31.51
C ILE A 221 -4.68 26.87 -30.80
N ALA A 222 -4.65 26.45 -29.55
CA ALA A 222 -3.40 26.19 -28.82
C ALA A 222 -3.11 24.68 -28.74
N SER A 223 -1.83 24.32 -28.76
CA SER A 223 -1.33 23.00 -28.39
C SER A 223 -0.08 23.18 -27.53
N VAL A 224 -0.16 22.76 -26.27
CA VAL A 224 0.87 23.02 -25.25
C VAL A 224 1.43 21.71 -24.70
N GLY A 225 2.74 21.56 -24.76
CA GLY A 225 3.45 20.37 -24.26
C GLY A 225 4.80 20.15 -24.95
N GLY A 226 5.61 19.24 -24.43
CA GLY A 226 6.89 18.90 -25.05
C GLY A 226 6.71 18.33 -26.46
N LEU A 227 7.56 18.73 -27.41
CA LEU A 227 7.51 18.28 -28.80
C LEU A 227 8.10 16.87 -28.95
N ILE A 228 7.33 15.91 -28.47
CA ILE A 228 7.60 14.47 -28.52
C ILE A 228 6.39 13.76 -29.15
N GLU A 229 6.63 12.61 -29.78
CA GLU A 229 5.61 11.83 -30.48
C GLU A 229 4.34 11.59 -29.63
N ARG A 230 4.55 11.27 -28.34
CA ARG A 230 3.47 11.02 -27.37
C ARG A 230 2.46 12.16 -27.26
N LYS A 231 2.84 13.43 -27.50
CA LYS A 231 1.94 14.58 -27.34
C LYS A 231 1.01 14.81 -28.53
N GLY A 232 1.28 14.19 -29.68
CA GLY A 232 0.37 14.21 -30.83
C GLY A 232 0.22 15.59 -31.50
N HIS A 233 1.26 16.44 -31.46
CA HIS A 233 1.23 17.76 -32.13
C HIS A 233 1.05 17.65 -33.65
N ASP A 234 1.45 16.51 -34.24
CA ASP A 234 1.24 16.20 -35.66
C ASP A 234 -0.26 16.13 -36.01
N ILE A 235 -1.10 15.59 -35.12
CA ILE A 235 -2.56 15.54 -35.29
C ILE A 235 -3.13 16.97 -35.27
N ALA A 236 -2.66 17.82 -34.36
CA ALA A 236 -3.08 19.22 -34.31
C ALA A 236 -2.73 19.97 -35.61
N ILE A 237 -1.53 19.73 -36.17
CA ILE A 237 -1.12 20.32 -37.46
C ILE A 237 -2.00 19.80 -38.61
N ARG A 238 -2.25 18.49 -38.69
CA ARG A 238 -3.10 17.90 -39.73
C ARG A 238 -4.53 18.44 -39.69
N THR A 239 -5.05 18.68 -38.48
CA THR A 239 -6.39 19.20 -38.24
C THR A 239 -6.62 20.58 -38.88
N LEU A 240 -5.57 21.39 -39.03
CA LEU A 240 -5.66 22.69 -39.73
C LEU A 240 -6.05 22.57 -41.21
N GLY A 241 -5.87 21.42 -41.84
CA GLY A 241 -6.31 21.19 -43.22
C GLY A 241 -7.83 21.34 -43.38
N SER A 242 -8.59 21.01 -42.33
CA SER A 242 -10.05 21.08 -42.30
C SER A 242 -10.59 22.36 -41.64
N LEU A 243 -9.70 23.28 -41.24
CA LEU A 243 -10.00 24.54 -40.55
C LEU A 243 -9.24 25.69 -41.25
N PRO A 244 -9.74 26.21 -42.38
CA PRO A 244 -8.99 27.11 -43.26
C PRO A 244 -8.63 28.46 -42.62
N ASP A 245 -9.48 28.98 -41.73
CA ASP A 245 -9.31 30.28 -41.07
C ASP A 245 -8.62 30.21 -39.70
N ALA A 246 -8.21 29.02 -39.28
CA ALA A 246 -7.60 28.81 -37.97
C ALA A 246 -6.07 28.96 -38.00
N THR A 247 -5.54 29.58 -36.95
CA THR A 247 -4.10 29.62 -36.61
C THR A 247 -3.81 28.67 -35.45
N LEU A 248 -2.76 27.85 -35.57
CA LEU A 248 -2.29 26.96 -34.50
C LEU A 248 -1.05 27.54 -33.81
N LEU A 249 -1.15 27.74 -32.50
CA LEU A 249 -0.04 28.05 -31.60
C LEU A 249 0.49 26.76 -30.97
N ILE A 250 1.78 26.48 -31.15
CA ILE A 250 2.44 25.33 -30.52
C ILE A 250 3.47 25.84 -29.52
N ALA A 251 3.25 25.58 -28.23
CA ALA A 251 4.15 25.97 -27.15
C ALA A 251 4.83 24.74 -26.52
N GLY A 252 6.15 24.72 -26.58
CA GLY A 252 7.01 23.64 -26.09
C GLY A 252 8.23 23.41 -26.98
N GLU A 253 9.13 22.57 -26.48
CA GLU A 253 10.36 22.15 -27.17
C GLU A 253 10.49 20.64 -27.16
N GLY A 254 11.24 20.11 -28.11
CA GLY A 254 11.54 18.69 -28.17
C GLY A 254 12.09 18.24 -29.52
N PRO A 255 12.55 16.98 -29.59
CA PRO A 255 13.22 16.43 -30.77
C PRO A 255 12.33 16.38 -32.02
N GLU A 256 11.00 16.42 -31.88
CA GLU A 256 10.07 16.33 -33.01
C GLU A 256 9.90 17.66 -33.77
N GLU A 257 10.42 18.78 -33.26
CA GLU A 257 10.20 20.09 -33.88
C GLU A 257 10.55 20.16 -35.38
N PRO A 258 11.71 19.64 -35.85
CA PRO A 258 12.03 19.66 -37.28
C PRO A 258 11.04 18.84 -38.12
N ALA A 259 10.60 17.69 -37.61
CA ALA A 259 9.65 16.81 -38.29
C ALA A 259 8.25 17.45 -38.38
N LEU A 260 7.82 18.14 -37.32
CA LEU A 260 6.55 18.88 -37.25
C LEU A 260 6.55 20.08 -38.21
N LYS A 261 7.64 20.85 -38.27
CA LYS A 261 7.81 21.95 -39.24
C LYS A 261 7.75 21.44 -40.68
N ALA A 262 8.44 20.34 -40.98
CA ALA A 262 8.39 19.71 -42.30
C ALA A 262 6.98 19.19 -42.64
N LEU A 263 6.24 18.64 -41.66
CA LEU A 263 4.85 18.22 -41.84
C LEU A 263 3.94 19.41 -42.19
N ALA A 264 4.05 20.52 -41.46
CA ALA A 264 3.27 21.73 -41.74
C ALA A 264 3.55 22.29 -43.15
N GLY A 265 4.81 22.24 -43.60
CA GLY A 265 5.20 22.59 -44.96
C GLY A 265 4.58 21.68 -46.02
N ARG A 266 4.66 20.35 -45.83
CA ARG A 266 4.06 19.37 -46.76
C ARG A 266 2.55 19.51 -46.91
N LEU A 267 1.87 19.90 -45.84
CA LEU A 267 0.42 20.09 -45.84
C LEU A 267 -0.02 21.48 -46.33
N GLY A 268 0.93 22.38 -46.64
CA GLY A 268 0.62 23.75 -47.07
C GLY A 268 0.05 24.64 -45.97
N VAL A 269 0.16 24.24 -44.70
CA VAL A 269 -0.38 24.99 -43.54
C VAL A 269 0.70 25.75 -42.76
N GLY A 270 1.95 25.73 -43.22
CA GLY A 270 3.10 26.33 -42.51
C GLY A 270 2.90 27.79 -42.11
N GLY A 271 2.26 28.61 -42.95
CA GLY A 271 1.97 30.03 -42.63
C GLY A 271 0.95 30.22 -41.50
N ARG A 272 0.22 29.17 -41.10
CA ARG A 272 -0.79 29.17 -40.04
C ARG A 272 -0.35 28.43 -38.78
N VAL A 273 0.87 27.89 -38.74
CA VAL A 273 1.44 27.23 -37.56
C VAL A 273 2.55 28.09 -36.96
N ARG A 274 2.38 28.50 -35.71
CA ARG A 274 3.37 29.30 -34.96
C ARG A 274 3.99 28.46 -33.85
N PHE A 275 5.26 28.12 -34.04
CA PHE A 275 6.07 27.45 -33.01
C PHE A 275 6.64 28.51 -32.07
N LEU A 276 6.25 28.46 -30.79
CA LEU A 276 6.61 29.46 -29.78
C LEU A 276 7.85 29.08 -28.96
N GLY A 277 8.38 27.86 -29.14
CA GLY A 277 9.49 27.33 -28.33
C GLY A 277 9.07 27.09 -26.88
N GLN A 278 10.05 27.00 -25.97
CA GLN A 278 9.77 26.87 -24.54
C GLN A 278 9.24 28.19 -23.99
N VAL A 279 8.05 28.14 -23.41
CA VAL A 279 7.38 29.28 -22.77
C VAL A 279 7.37 29.06 -21.27
N ALA A 280 7.72 30.09 -20.49
CA ALA A 280 7.62 30.06 -19.03
C ALA A 280 6.17 29.80 -18.59
N HIS A 281 5.98 29.05 -17.50
CA HIS A 281 4.63 28.65 -17.07
C HIS A 281 3.67 29.84 -16.90
N GLU A 282 4.16 30.97 -16.38
CA GLU A 282 3.36 32.17 -16.16
C GLU A 282 2.89 32.82 -17.46
N ALA A 283 3.69 32.71 -18.53
CA ALA A 283 3.36 33.26 -19.84
C ALA A 283 2.37 32.38 -20.63
N LEU A 284 2.14 31.13 -20.22
CA LEU A 284 1.12 30.27 -20.82
C LEU A 284 -0.29 30.86 -20.68
N ALA A 285 -0.55 31.66 -19.64
CA ALA A 285 -1.83 32.33 -19.46
C ALA A 285 -2.18 33.24 -20.64
N GLU A 286 -1.21 33.93 -21.26
CA GLU A 286 -1.46 34.74 -22.45
C GLU A 286 -1.86 33.88 -23.66
N ILE A 287 -1.19 32.74 -23.84
CA ILE A 287 -1.48 31.80 -24.93
C ILE A 287 -2.90 31.23 -24.79
N TYR A 288 -3.29 30.82 -23.59
CA TYR A 288 -4.63 30.31 -23.33
C TYR A 288 -5.72 31.39 -23.46
N ASN A 289 -5.41 32.65 -23.09
CA ASN A 289 -6.35 33.76 -23.31
C ASN A 289 -6.49 34.11 -24.80
N ALA A 290 -5.41 34.03 -25.57
CA ALA A 290 -5.44 34.23 -27.02
C ALA A 290 -6.23 33.13 -27.73
N ALA A 291 -6.18 31.89 -27.23
CA ALA A 291 -6.82 30.73 -27.84
C ALA A 291 -8.36 30.72 -27.68
N ASP A 292 -9.03 30.22 -28.71
CA ASP A 292 -10.45 29.84 -28.70
C ASP A 292 -10.65 28.39 -28.26
N ALA A 293 -9.67 27.52 -28.54
CA ALA A 293 -9.68 26.15 -28.08
C ALA A 293 -8.26 25.61 -27.85
N LEU A 294 -8.13 24.68 -26.91
CA LEU A 294 -6.93 23.86 -26.72
C LEU A 294 -7.10 22.50 -27.40
N VAL A 295 -6.04 21.99 -28.05
CA VAL A 295 -5.95 20.62 -28.55
C VAL A 295 -4.90 19.82 -27.77
N LEU A 296 -5.33 18.69 -27.22
CA LEU A 296 -4.46 17.71 -26.55
C LEU A 296 -4.66 16.31 -27.14
N ALA A 297 -3.89 15.98 -28.17
CA ALA A 297 -3.99 14.70 -28.89
C ALA A 297 -3.01 13.62 -28.37
N SER A 298 -2.74 13.61 -27.06
CA SER A 298 -1.71 12.74 -26.48
C SER A 298 -2.07 11.25 -26.53
N THR A 299 -1.08 10.35 -26.60
CA THR A 299 -1.30 8.89 -26.50
C THR A 299 -1.46 8.42 -25.05
N ARG A 300 -0.96 9.19 -24.08
CA ARG A 300 -0.91 8.81 -22.66
C ARG A 300 -0.78 10.04 -21.77
N GLU A 301 -1.69 10.16 -20.81
CA GLU A 301 -1.71 11.20 -19.78
C GLU A 301 -1.98 10.60 -18.39
N GLY A 302 -1.56 11.33 -17.36
CA GLY A 302 -1.96 11.08 -15.97
C GLY A 302 -3.12 11.97 -15.61
N TRP A 303 -2.80 13.19 -15.18
CA TRP A 303 -3.74 14.30 -15.02
C TRP A 303 -3.22 15.53 -15.80
N PRO A 304 -3.82 15.86 -16.95
CA PRO A 304 -3.28 16.88 -17.85
C PRO A 304 -3.67 18.29 -17.40
N ASN A 305 -2.80 18.93 -16.60
CA ASN A 305 -3.05 20.28 -16.08
C ASN A 305 -3.35 21.32 -17.17
N VAL A 306 -2.74 21.20 -18.36
CA VAL A 306 -2.97 22.12 -19.48
C VAL A 306 -4.45 22.25 -19.87
N LEU A 307 -5.26 21.20 -19.66
CA LEU A 307 -6.71 21.27 -19.89
C LEU A 307 -7.37 22.23 -18.89
N LEU A 308 -7.05 22.08 -17.60
CA LEU A 308 -7.60 22.95 -16.55
C LEU A 308 -7.09 24.39 -16.69
N GLU A 309 -5.82 24.57 -17.03
CA GLU A 309 -5.19 25.88 -17.24
C GLU A 309 -5.84 26.63 -18.42
N SER A 310 -6.09 25.96 -19.55
CA SER A 310 -6.78 26.59 -20.68
C SER A 310 -8.22 26.96 -20.33
N MET A 311 -8.93 26.05 -19.69
CA MET A 311 -10.32 26.29 -19.28
C MET A 311 -10.41 27.41 -18.23
N ALA A 312 -9.43 27.54 -17.34
CA ALA A 312 -9.31 28.64 -16.38
C ALA A 312 -9.03 30.01 -17.04
N CYS A 313 -8.53 30.04 -18.27
CA CYS A 313 -8.46 31.25 -19.10
C CYS A 313 -9.71 31.44 -19.98
N GLY A 314 -10.65 30.49 -19.97
CA GLY A 314 -11.87 30.49 -20.76
C GLY A 314 -11.77 29.81 -22.12
N ALA A 315 -10.68 29.08 -22.40
CA ALA A 315 -10.51 28.31 -23.63
C ALA A 315 -10.88 26.83 -23.41
N PRO A 316 -12.00 26.35 -23.99
CA PRO A 316 -12.40 24.94 -23.91
C PRO A 316 -11.38 24.02 -24.60
N ALA A 317 -11.42 22.73 -24.30
CA ALA A 317 -10.43 21.77 -24.79
C ALA A 317 -11.02 20.61 -25.60
N VAL A 318 -10.34 20.24 -26.68
CA VAL A 318 -10.54 19.00 -27.42
C VAL A 318 -9.38 18.07 -27.10
N ALA A 319 -9.66 16.98 -26.38
CA ALA A 319 -8.64 16.07 -25.88
C ALA A 319 -8.90 14.61 -26.27
N ALA A 320 -7.83 13.84 -26.44
CA ALA A 320 -7.94 12.39 -26.65
C ALA A 320 -8.48 11.68 -25.40
N ASP A 321 -9.23 10.60 -25.59
CA ASP A 321 -9.76 9.73 -24.51
C ASP A 321 -8.64 8.86 -23.88
N VAL A 322 -7.76 9.51 -23.11
CA VAL A 322 -6.61 8.87 -22.45
C VAL A 322 -6.43 9.40 -21.02
N GLY A 323 -6.08 8.50 -20.10
CA GLY A 323 -5.80 8.88 -18.70
C GLY A 323 -6.94 9.66 -18.06
N GLY A 324 -6.61 10.72 -17.32
CA GLY A 324 -7.60 11.60 -16.68
C GLY A 324 -8.28 12.63 -17.60
N CYS A 325 -8.10 12.58 -18.94
CA CYS A 325 -8.73 13.57 -19.83
C CYS A 325 -10.26 13.62 -19.68
N ALA A 326 -10.92 12.46 -19.70
CA ALA A 326 -12.38 12.36 -19.56
C ALA A 326 -12.90 12.73 -18.16
N GLU A 327 -12.03 12.69 -17.16
CA GLU A 327 -12.34 13.14 -15.79
C GLU A 327 -12.23 14.66 -15.65
N VAL A 328 -11.45 15.31 -16.51
CA VAL A 328 -11.26 16.77 -16.53
C VAL A 328 -12.30 17.45 -17.43
N VAL A 329 -12.61 16.87 -18.60
CA VAL A 329 -13.56 17.41 -19.57
C VAL A 329 -14.91 16.69 -19.44
N THR A 330 -15.66 17.04 -18.39
CA THR A 330 -16.92 16.33 -18.03
C THR A 330 -18.19 17.03 -18.50
N THR A 331 -18.08 18.24 -19.03
CA THR A 331 -19.23 19.02 -19.49
C THR A 331 -19.04 19.55 -20.93
N PRO A 332 -20.12 19.83 -21.67
CA PRO A 332 -19.99 20.43 -22.99
C PRO A 332 -19.32 21.81 -22.99
N ALA A 333 -19.36 22.54 -21.87
CA ALA A 333 -18.70 23.83 -21.68
C ALA A 333 -17.19 23.70 -21.48
N ALA A 334 -16.73 22.57 -20.94
CA ALA A 334 -15.31 22.24 -20.78
C ALA A 334 -14.66 21.90 -22.13
N GLY A 335 -15.42 21.28 -23.03
CA GLY A 335 -14.99 20.93 -24.39
C GLY A 335 -15.45 19.54 -24.81
N ARG A 336 -14.59 18.77 -25.49
CA ARG A 336 -14.91 17.44 -26.05
C ARG A 336 -13.79 16.43 -25.85
N ILE A 337 -14.18 15.19 -25.60
CA ILE A 337 -13.28 14.02 -25.62
C ILE A 337 -13.42 13.29 -26.94
N VAL A 338 -12.28 12.97 -27.56
CA VAL A 338 -12.20 12.31 -28.86
C VAL A 338 -11.57 10.92 -28.69
N ARG A 339 -12.30 9.88 -29.07
CA ARG A 339 -11.82 8.48 -29.00
C ARG A 339 -10.86 8.15 -30.14
N GLU A 340 -11.20 8.60 -31.35
CA GLU A 340 -10.37 8.39 -32.54
C GLU A 340 -9.27 9.46 -32.63
N ARG A 341 -8.00 9.06 -32.50
CA ARG A 341 -6.85 9.98 -32.57
C ARG A 341 -6.48 10.30 -34.02
N THR A 342 -7.43 10.87 -34.77
CA THR A 342 -7.30 11.26 -36.19
C THR A 342 -7.57 12.76 -36.38
N SER A 343 -7.02 13.35 -37.44
CA SER A 343 -7.25 14.78 -37.75
C SER A 343 -8.71 15.10 -38.00
N GLU A 344 -9.46 14.17 -38.59
CA GLU A 344 -10.85 14.35 -38.98
C GLU A 344 -11.75 14.42 -37.75
N ALA A 345 -11.54 13.52 -36.78
CA ALA A 345 -12.28 13.50 -35.53
C ALA A 345 -11.98 14.75 -34.67
N PHE A 346 -10.71 15.15 -34.59
CA PHE A 346 -10.32 16.38 -33.90
C PHE A 346 -10.88 17.64 -34.59
N ALA A 347 -10.90 17.70 -35.93
CA ALA A 347 -11.51 18.80 -36.67
C ALA A 347 -13.01 18.91 -36.43
N ALA A 348 -13.73 17.78 -36.39
CA ALA A 348 -15.16 17.76 -36.09
C ALA A 348 -15.44 18.30 -34.69
N ALA A 349 -14.73 17.80 -33.67
CA ALA A 349 -14.86 18.25 -32.29
C ALA A 349 -14.49 19.73 -32.10
N LEU A 350 -13.47 20.22 -32.80
CA LEU A 350 -13.11 21.64 -32.75
C LEU A 350 -14.20 22.53 -33.33
N ARG A 351 -14.84 22.17 -34.44
CA ARG A 351 -15.95 22.96 -35.01
C ARG A 351 -17.12 23.09 -34.03
N GLU A 352 -17.42 22.04 -33.27
CA GLU A 352 -18.44 22.12 -32.20
C GLU A 352 -18.00 23.06 -31.07
N VAL A 353 -16.74 22.95 -30.63
CA VAL A 353 -16.22 23.73 -29.51
C VAL A 353 -15.98 25.20 -29.86
N LEU A 354 -15.73 25.53 -31.13
CA LEU A 354 -15.59 26.91 -31.60
C LEU A 354 -16.95 27.63 -31.74
N SER A 355 -18.06 26.88 -31.84
CA SER A 355 -19.38 27.45 -32.14
C SER A 355 -20.34 27.57 -30.95
N ALA A 356 -20.06 26.92 -29.81
CA ALA A 356 -21.07 26.73 -28.74
C ALA A 356 -20.70 27.23 -27.32
N PRO A 357 -19.57 26.83 -26.70
CA PRO A 357 -19.28 27.17 -25.31
C PRO A 357 -18.93 28.64 -25.13
N THR A 358 -19.55 29.29 -24.13
CA THR A 358 -19.09 30.62 -23.71
C THR A 358 -17.83 30.48 -22.86
N ARG A 359 -16.87 31.39 -23.05
CA ARG A 359 -15.64 31.45 -22.24
C ARG A 359 -15.93 31.50 -20.73
N ALA A 360 -17.03 32.17 -20.34
CA ALA A 360 -17.48 32.25 -18.96
C ALA A 360 -17.92 30.88 -18.40
N ALA A 361 -18.67 30.10 -19.17
CA ALA A 361 -19.08 28.74 -18.76
C ALA A 361 -17.87 27.81 -18.65
N THR A 362 -16.92 27.90 -19.60
CA THR A 362 -15.66 27.15 -19.55
C THR A 362 -14.85 27.50 -18.28
N ARG A 363 -14.74 28.80 -17.95
CA ARG A 363 -14.09 29.25 -16.71
C ARG A 363 -14.75 28.68 -15.46
N ALA A 364 -16.08 28.71 -15.40
CA ALA A 364 -16.84 28.21 -14.26
C ALA A 364 -16.56 26.71 -14.00
N HIS A 365 -16.42 25.92 -15.07
CA HIS A 365 -16.01 24.52 -14.99
C HIS A 365 -14.60 24.33 -14.42
N ALA A 366 -13.62 25.13 -14.85
CA ALA A 366 -12.27 25.05 -14.28
C ALA A 366 -12.22 25.50 -12.81
N ALA A 367 -13.06 26.47 -12.44
CA ALA A 367 -13.10 27.01 -11.08
C ALA A 367 -13.58 25.99 -10.03
N SER A 368 -14.39 24.99 -10.42
CA SER A 368 -14.75 23.87 -9.53
C SER A 368 -13.60 22.89 -9.30
N HIS A 369 -12.50 22.99 -10.04
CA HIS A 369 -11.30 22.16 -9.91
C HIS A 369 -10.12 22.97 -9.33
N SER A 370 -10.40 23.85 -8.36
CA SER A 370 -9.34 24.57 -7.64
C SER A 370 -8.54 23.61 -6.76
N TRP A 371 -7.37 24.07 -6.28
CA TRP A 371 -6.57 23.28 -5.34
C TRP A 371 -7.21 23.10 -3.96
N ASP A 372 -8.30 23.79 -3.63
CA ASP A 372 -8.89 23.76 -2.28
C ASP A 372 -9.49 22.40 -1.93
N GLU A 373 -10.20 21.77 -2.87
CA GLU A 373 -10.78 20.44 -2.67
C GLU A 373 -9.68 19.38 -2.53
N THR A 374 -8.69 19.40 -3.43
CA THR A 374 -7.51 18.52 -3.35
C THR A 374 -6.79 18.71 -2.02
N SER A 375 -6.58 19.95 -1.57
CA SER A 375 -5.87 20.26 -0.33
C SER A 375 -6.62 19.78 0.91
N ARG A 376 -7.96 19.88 0.91
CA ARG A 376 -8.81 19.34 1.96
C ARG A 376 -8.73 17.80 2.00
N GLY A 377 -8.86 17.16 0.83
CA GLY A 377 -8.73 15.70 0.71
C GLY A 377 -7.36 15.18 1.17
N LEU A 378 -6.29 15.88 0.80
CA LEU A 378 -4.93 15.58 1.28
C LEU A 378 -4.84 15.70 2.80
N SER A 379 -5.37 16.77 3.40
CA SER A 379 -5.29 17.00 4.85
C SER A 379 -6.00 15.88 5.62
N VAL A 380 -7.22 15.53 5.22
CA VAL A 380 -7.98 14.42 5.81
C VAL A 380 -7.20 13.10 5.73
N LEU A 381 -6.64 12.79 4.55
CA LEU A 381 -5.88 11.56 4.36
C LEU A 381 -4.59 11.53 5.19
N TYR A 382 -3.87 12.64 5.24
CA TYR A 382 -2.62 12.74 6.00
C TYR A 382 -2.87 12.61 7.50
N GLU A 383 -3.92 13.27 8.00
CA GLU A 383 -4.33 13.20 9.40
C GLU A 383 -4.75 11.78 9.79
N ASP A 384 -5.54 11.10 8.96
CA ASP A 384 -5.90 9.69 9.18
C ASP A 384 -4.67 8.78 9.27
N VAL A 385 -3.75 8.89 8.30
CA VAL A 385 -2.53 8.08 8.29
C VAL A 385 -1.66 8.34 9.52
N VAL A 386 -1.45 9.60 9.88
CA VAL A 386 -0.66 9.97 11.06
C VAL A 386 -1.33 9.49 12.34
N ALA A 387 -2.66 9.63 12.46
CA ALA A 387 -3.42 9.15 13.61
C ALA A 387 -3.36 7.62 13.75
N ARG A 388 -3.48 6.86 12.65
CA ARG A 388 -3.32 5.41 12.65
C ARG A 388 -1.92 4.98 13.07
N ALA A 389 -0.88 5.64 12.53
CA ALA A 389 0.50 5.38 12.90
C ALA A 389 0.77 5.68 14.39
N ALA A 390 0.23 6.80 14.91
CA ALA A 390 0.34 7.16 16.31
C ALA A 390 -0.38 6.14 17.22
N ALA A 391 -1.59 5.69 16.85
CA ALA A 391 -2.34 4.68 17.60
C ALA A 391 -1.58 3.34 17.68
N GLY A 392 -0.90 2.93 16.59
CA GLY A 392 -0.04 1.75 16.59
C GLY A 392 1.20 1.91 17.48
N ARG A 393 1.87 3.06 17.43
CA ARG A 393 3.04 3.37 18.29
C ARG A 393 2.69 3.54 19.76
N ALA A 394 1.44 3.90 20.07
CA ALA A 394 0.96 4.02 21.44
C ALA A 394 0.89 2.65 22.15
N VAL A 395 0.84 1.55 21.39
CA VAL A 395 0.88 0.20 21.94
C VAL A 395 2.30 -0.11 22.41
N ARG A 396 2.45 -0.37 23.70
CA ARG A 396 3.74 -0.71 24.31
C ARG A 396 3.82 -2.21 24.50
N PHE A 397 4.97 -2.79 24.17
CA PHE A 397 5.22 -4.21 24.37
C PHE A 397 6.19 -4.40 25.53
N ARG A 398 5.81 -5.22 26.51
CA ARG A 398 6.69 -5.60 27.63
C ARG A 398 6.80 -7.12 27.71
N PRO A 399 8.00 -7.71 27.81
CA PRO A 399 8.14 -9.13 28.08
C PRO A 399 7.38 -9.54 29.35
N ILE A 400 6.84 -10.75 29.37
CA ILE A 400 6.36 -11.38 30.61
C ILE A 400 7.52 -12.21 31.18
N GLU A 401 8.11 -11.76 32.27
CA GLU A 401 9.27 -12.41 32.88
C GLU A 401 8.87 -13.65 33.69
N ILE A 402 8.81 -14.78 33.00
CA ILE A 402 8.60 -16.07 33.66
C ILE A 402 9.93 -16.55 34.24
N GLY A 403 9.99 -16.66 35.57
CA GLY A 403 11.12 -17.25 36.28
C GLY A 403 11.41 -18.69 35.81
N LYS A 404 12.56 -19.24 36.22
CA LYS A 404 12.97 -20.59 35.81
C LYS A 404 11.93 -21.63 36.18
N LEU A 405 11.30 -22.22 35.17
CA LEU A 405 10.29 -23.26 35.36
C LEU A 405 10.96 -24.60 35.68
N ARG A 406 10.37 -25.36 36.63
CA ARG A 406 10.84 -26.71 37.00
C ARG A 406 10.67 -27.70 35.84
N LYS A 407 9.61 -27.55 35.06
CA LYS A 407 9.27 -28.36 33.89
C LYS A 407 8.94 -27.44 32.72
N ALA A 408 9.28 -27.84 31.50
CA ALA A 408 8.80 -27.15 30.31
C ALA A 408 7.27 -27.20 30.26
N LYS A 409 6.64 -26.09 29.88
CA LYS A 409 5.18 -25.97 29.77
C LYS A 409 4.75 -26.03 28.32
N LEU A 410 3.62 -26.68 28.04
CA LEU A 410 3.04 -26.79 26.72
C LEU A 410 1.58 -26.33 26.76
N ILE A 411 1.22 -25.33 25.96
CA ILE A 411 -0.18 -25.06 25.63
C ILE A 411 -0.49 -25.65 24.26
N PHE A 412 -1.61 -26.37 24.20
CA PHE A 412 -2.07 -27.05 22.98
C PHE A 412 -3.23 -26.26 22.38
N THR A 413 -3.04 -25.73 21.19
CA THR A 413 -3.98 -24.84 20.52
C THR A 413 -4.49 -25.46 19.23
N VAL A 414 -5.76 -25.26 18.94
CA VAL A 414 -6.39 -25.75 17.70
C VAL A 414 -7.14 -24.61 17.03
N ASP A 415 -6.70 -24.25 15.83
CA ASP A 415 -7.35 -23.27 14.97
C ASP A 415 -8.58 -23.97 14.36
N THR A 416 -9.75 -23.72 14.94
CA THR A 416 -11.00 -24.46 14.68
C THR A 416 -11.83 -23.72 13.64
N GLU A 417 -11.66 -24.16 12.40
CA GLU A 417 -12.05 -23.43 11.21
C GLU A 417 -12.93 -24.26 10.27
N GLU A 418 -13.57 -23.57 9.34
CA GLU A 418 -14.31 -24.15 8.23
C GLU A 418 -13.39 -24.76 7.17
N GLN A 419 -13.87 -25.80 6.47
CA GLN A 419 -13.23 -26.30 5.26
C GLN A 419 -13.20 -25.18 4.23
N PHE A 420 -11.99 -24.87 3.77
CA PHE A 420 -11.74 -23.70 2.95
C PHE A 420 -10.78 -23.99 1.81
N ASP A 421 -11.16 -23.57 0.61
CA ASP A 421 -10.26 -23.56 -0.53
C ASP A 421 -9.32 -22.34 -0.41
N TRP A 422 -8.09 -22.60 0.05
CA TRP A 422 -7.04 -21.60 0.17
C TRP A 422 -6.62 -20.96 -1.16
N SER A 423 -7.16 -21.40 -2.31
CA SER A 423 -6.98 -20.75 -3.61
C SER A 423 -7.81 -19.46 -3.78
N GLY A 424 -8.83 -19.19 -2.93
CA GLY A 424 -9.63 -17.96 -3.01
C GLY A 424 -10.34 -17.58 -1.71
N PHE A 425 -10.28 -16.30 -1.32
CA PHE A 425 -10.87 -15.76 -0.08
C PHE A 425 -12.34 -15.32 -0.26
N SER A 426 -13.26 -16.27 -0.44
CA SER A 426 -14.70 -16.02 -0.60
C SER A 426 -15.49 -16.19 0.71
N PRO A 427 -16.54 -15.39 0.97
CA PRO A 427 -17.50 -15.69 2.02
C PRO A 427 -18.35 -16.94 1.70
N ASP A 428 -18.53 -17.26 0.43
CA ASP A 428 -19.41 -18.34 -0.04
C ASP A 428 -18.69 -19.69 -0.13
N GLY A 429 -19.44 -20.79 0.06
CA GLY A 429 -18.98 -22.14 -0.24
C GLY A 429 -18.14 -22.82 0.85
N HIS A 430 -18.05 -22.23 2.05
CA HIS A 430 -17.40 -22.87 3.19
C HIS A 430 -18.26 -24.01 3.77
N LYS A 431 -17.61 -25.08 4.27
CA LYS A 431 -18.28 -26.18 4.96
C LYS A 431 -17.76 -26.30 6.37
N VAL A 432 -18.64 -26.59 7.32
CA VAL A 432 -18.23 -26.88 8.68
C VAL A 432 -17.84 -28.36 8.78
N CYS A 433 -16.69 -28.65 9.41
CA CYS A 433 -16.27 -30.03 9.67
C CYS A 433 -17.21 -30.74 10.64
N ASP A 434 -17.34 -32.07 10.54
CA ASP A 434 -18.13 -32.84 11.50
C ASP A 434 -17.41 -32.82 12.87
N PRO A 435 -18.09 -32.46 13.97
CA PRO A 435 -17.47 -32.49 15.30
C PRO A 435 -16.83 -33.84 15.68
N LYS A 436 -17.28 -34.94 15.10
CA LYS A 436 -16.68 -36.28 15.28
C LYS A 436 -15.21 -36.35 14.87
N ASP A 437 -14.82 -35.56 13.85
CA ASP A 437 -13.44 -35.52 13.38
C ASP A 437 -12.53 -34.89 14.45
N VAL A 438 -13.01 -33.81 15.06
CA VAL A 438 -12.33 -33.11 16.16
C VAL A 438 -12.32 -33.96 17.45
N ASP A 439 -13.36 -34.75 17.71
CA ASP A 439 -13.45 -35.65 18.86
C ASP A 439 -12.34 -36.72 18.89
N ARG A 440 -11.85 -37.16 17.71
CA ARG A 440 -10.70 -38.07 17.62
C ARG A 440 -9.44 -37.42 18.21
N LEU A 441 -9.22 -36.14 17.93
CA LEU A 441 -8.11 -35.36 18.49
C LEU A 441 -8.32 -35.09 19.99
N GLN A 442 -9.53 -34.71 20.40
CA GLN A 442 -9.88 -34.48 21.80
C GLN A 442 -9.51 -35.69 22.66
N LYS A 443 -9.87 -36.91 22.23
CA LYS A 443 -9.51 -38.17 22.90
C LYS A 443 -8.00 -38.39 23.01
N VAL A 444 -7.24 -38.02 21.97
CA VAL A 444 -5.78 -38.09 22.01
C VAL A 444 -5.22 -37.13 23.06
N CYS A 445 -5.71 -35.89 23.12
CA CYS A 445 -5.28 -34.91 24.14
C CYS A 445 -5.59 -35.40 25.56
N GLU A 446 -6.81 -35.88 25.80
CA GLU A 446 -7.26 -36.39 27.10
C GLU A 446 -6.43 -37.58 27.61
N ALA A 447 -6.03 -38.48 26.71
CA ALA A 447 -5.19 -39.62 27.06
C ALA A 447 -3.83 -39.23 27.66
N PHE A 448 -3.38 -37.98 27.45
CA PHE A 448 -2.16 -37.42 28.02
C PHE A 448 -2.42 -36.28 29.02
N GLY A 449 -3.66 -36.10 29.47
CA GLY A 449 -4.04 -35.05 30.41
C GLY A 449 -3.86 -33.63 29.84
N VAL A 450 -3.96 -33.49 28.52
CA VAL A 450 -3.85 -32.19 27.84
C VAL A 450 -5.26 -31.67 27.62
N LYS A 451 -5.54 -30.47 28.13
CA LYS A 451 -6.77 -29.71 27.88
C LYS A 451 -6.52 -28.73 26.72
N PRO A 452 -7.05 -28.98 25.51
CA PRO A 452 -6.81 -28.13 24.36
C PRO A 452 -7.57 -26.79 24.43
N LEU A 453 -7.00 -25.76 23.82
CA LEU A 453 -7.63 -24.45 23.57
C LEU A 453 -8.08 -24.37 22.11
N TYR A 454 -9.40 -24.40 21.88
CA TYR A 454 -10.01 -24.29 20.55
C TYR A 454 -10.33 -22.84 20.20
N PHE A 455 -9.78 -22.32 19.11
CA PHE A 455 -10.13 -21.01 18.55
C PHE A 455 -11.17 -21.18 17.45
N ILE A 456 -12.39 -20.69 17.66
CA ILE A 456 -13.53 -21.04 16.80
C ILE A 456 -13.90 -19.89 15.85
N THR A 457 -14.05 -20.19 14.55
CA THR A 457 -14.44 -19.20 13.53
C THR A 457 -15.93 -18.91 13.52
N PHE A 458 -16.33 -17.79 12.91
CA PHE A 458 -17.72 -17.34 12.85
C PHE A 458 -18.69 -18.43 12.32
N PRO A 459 -18.42 -19.14 11.20
CA PRO A 459 -19.31 -20.20 10.73
C PRO A 459 -19.57 -21.30 11.76
N LEU A 460 -18.53 -21.72 12.49
CA LEU A 460 -18.64 -22.76 13.50
C LEU A 460 -19.40 -22.30 14.75
N LEU A 461 -19.29 -21.01 15.11
CA LEU A 461 -20.07 -20.41 16.20
C LEU A 461 -21.57 -20.36 15.87
N THR A 462 -21.91 -20.11 14.60
CA THR A 462 -23.31 -20.01 14.15
C THR A 462 -23.94 -21.34 13.75
N ASP A 463 -23.14 -22.40 13.61
CA ASP A 463 -23.64 -23.76 13.38
C ASP A 463 -24.03 -24.43 14.71
N ALA A 464 -25.32 -24.73 14.88
CA ALA A 464 -25.85 -25.27 16.14
C ALA A 464 -25.20 -26.59 16.56
N ARG A 465 -24.82 -27.45 15.60
CA ARG A 465 -24.20 -28.74 15.87
C ARG A 465 -22.78 -28.57 16.41
N SER A 466 -21.98 -27.71 15.78
CA SER A 466 -20.60 -27.43 16.16
C SER A 466 -20.53 -26.64 17.46
N ALA A 467 -21.32 -25.57 17.58
CA ALA A 467 -21.42 -24.80 18.81
C ALA A 467 -21.87 -25.68 19.99
N GLY A 468 -22.84 -26.57 19.79
CA GLY A 468 -23.29 -27.51 20.82
C GLY A 468 -22.17 -28.46 21.30
N TYR A 469 -21.34 -28.98 20.39
CA TYR A 469 -20.22 -29.84 20.74
C TYR A 469 -19.15 -29.12 21.57
N PHE A 470 -18.71 -27.92 21.15
CA PHE A 470 -17.70 -27.16 21.90
C PHE A 470 -18.23 -26.65 23.23
N ARG A 471 -19.52 -26.30 23.30
CA ARG A 471 -20.18 -25.95 24.57
C ARG A 471 -20.11 -27.10 25.57
N MET A 472 -20.47 -28.31 25.15
CA MET A 472 -20.37 -29.52 25.97
C MET A 472 -18.94 -29.73 26.49
N LEU A 473 -17.91 -29.64 25.63
CA LEU A 473 -16.52 -29.78 26.07
C LEU A 473 -16.11 -28.74 27.12
N ALA A 474 -16.53 -27.48 26.95
CA ALA A 474 -16.21 -26.42 27.87
C ALA A 474 -16.93 -26.57 29.22
N GLU A 475 -18.22 -26.90 29.22
CA GLU A 475 -19.02 -27.13 30.43
C GLU A 475 -18.50 -28.33 31.23
N GLU A 476 -18.00 -29.36 30.55
CA GLU A 476 -17.35 -30.53 31.18
C GLU A 476 -15.90 -30.24 31.63
N GLY A 477 -15.37 -29.05 31.38
CA GLY A 477 -13.99 -28.67 31.73
C GLY A 477 -12.91 -29.38 30.90
N ARG A 478 -13.29 -29.94 29.75
CA ARG A 478 -12.42 -30.77 28.89
C ARG A 478 -11.67 -29.96 27.83
N ALA A 479 -12.06 -28.71 27.60
CA ALA A 479 -11.38 -27.79 26.70
C ALA A 479 -11.57 -26.33 27.11
N ASP A 480 -10.64 -25.46 26.71
CA ASP A 480 -10.84 -24.01 26.73
C ASP A 480 -11.28 -23.52 25.34
N LEU A 481 -12.04 -22.43 25.30
CA LEU A 481 -12.53 -21.85 24.05
C LEU A 481 -12.04 -20.40 23.86
N GLY A 482 -11.69 -20.07 22.63
CA GLY A 482 -11.38 -18.73 22.17
C GLY A 482 -12.01 -18.46 20.80
N MET A 483 -11.88 -17.23 20.32
CA MET A 483 -12.41 -16.83 19.02
C MET A 483 -11.31 -16.77 17.95
N HIS A 484 -11.65 -17.16 16.72
CA HIS A 484 -10.76 -17.15 15.56
C HIS A 484 -11.30 -16.21 14.47
N LEU A 485 -10.62 -15.11 14.17
CA LEU A 485 -11.11 -14.16 13.18
C LEU A 485 -10.70 -14.56 11.74
N HIS A 486 -11.62 -15.20 11.02
CA HIS A 486 -11.56 -15.32 9.56
C HIS A 486 -12.28 -14.13 8.91
N GLN A 487 -11.52 -13.12 8.47
CA GLN A 487 -12.13 -11.88 7.98
C GLN A 487 -12.95 -12.03 6.69
N TRP A 488 -12.78 -13.10 5.91
CA TRP A 488 -13.56 -13.36 4.70
C TRP A 488 -14.99 -13.81 5.00
N ASN A 489 -15.25 -14.43 6.16
CA ASN A 489 -16.58 -14.98 6.51
C ASN A 489 -17.19 -14.38 7.80
N THR A 490 -16.46 -13.50 8.49
CA THR A 490 -16.97 -12.81 9.68
C THR A 490 -17.64 -11.48 9.28
N PRO A 491 -18.91 -11.20 9.65
CA PRO A 491 -19.59 -9.95 9.35
C PRO A 491 -18.86 -8.71 9.90
N PRO A 492 -18.94 -7.53 9.25
CA PRO A 492 -19.63 -7.25 7.99
C PRO A 492 -18.96 -7.91 6.78
N ILE A 493 -19.75 -8.54 5.91
CA ILE A 493 -19.29 -9.21 4.69
C ILE A 493 -19.26 -8.21 3.52
N GLY A 494 -18.28 -8.35 2.63
CA GLY A 494 -18.16 -7.53 1.42
C GLY A 494 -17.20 -6.35 1.56
N GLY A 495 -16.81 -5.79 0.41
CA GLY A 495 -15.97 -4.60 0.31
C GLY A 495 -14.47 -4.79 0.60
N TYR A 496 -14.01 -6.00 0.97
CA TYR A 496 -12.60 -6.28 1.30
C TYR A 496 -12.22 -7.71 0.89
N ALA A 497 -12.01 -7.93 -0.42
CA ALA A 497 -11.73 -9.26 -0.98
C ALA A 497 -10.26 -9.43 -1.42
N GLY A 498 -9.84 -10.69 -1.58
CA GLY A 498 -8.52 -11.05 -2.12
C GLY A 498 -7.39 -11.13 -1.10
N GLU A 499 -6.22 -11.55 -1.58
CA GLU A 499 -5.03 -11.87 -0.77
C GLU A 499 -4.67 -10.78 0.25
N TYR A 500 -4.66 -9.51 -0.17
CA TYR A 500 -4.27 -8.41 0.72
C TYR A 500 -5.23 -8.25 1.90
N TYR A 501 -6.55 -8.35 1.69
CA TYR A 501 -7.56 -8.18 2.75
C TYR A 501 -7.83 -9.44 3.55
N SER A 502 -7.25 -10.57 3.15
CA SER A 502 -7.25 -11.81 3.95
C SER A 502 -6.30 -11.76 5.17
N TRP A 503 -5.66 -10.63 5.43
CA TRP A 503 -4.90 -10.37 6.65
C TRP A 503 -5.66 -9.41 7.54
N GLN A 504 -5.98 -9.80 8.77
CA GLN A 504 -6.67 -8.94 9.74
C GLN A 504 -6.00 -7.57 9.91
N ALA A 505 -4.66 -7.52 9.88
CA ALA A 505 -3.83 -6.31 9.97
C ALA A 505 -4.09 -5.28 8.86
N ASN A 506 -4.62 -5.73 7.71
CA ASN A 506 -4.82 -4.90 6.52
C ASN A 506 -6.21 -4.28 6.43
N LEU A 507 -7.14 -4.72 7.30
CA LEU A 507 -8.48 -4.15 7.36
C LEU A 507 -8.43 -2.72 7.92
N PRO A 508 -9.29 -1.81 7.42
CA PRO A 508 -9.48 -0.52 8.06
C PRO A 508 -9.86 -0.69 9.54
N PRO A 509 -9.35 0.15 10.47
CA PRO A 509 -9.56 -0.06 11.91
C PRO A 509 -11.03 -0.18 12.33
N ARG A 510 -11.91 0.60 11.70
CA ARG A 510 -13.36 0.53 11.95
C ARG A 510 -13.96 -0.81 11.53
N VAL A 511 -13.52 -1.36 10.40
CA VAL A 511 -13.98 -2.66 9.88
C VAL A 511 -13.43 -3.78 10.74
N GLN A 512 -12.14 -3.72 11.10
CA GLN A 512 -11.52 -4.67 12.01
C GLN A 512 -12.27 -4.74 13.34
N ALA A 513 -12.55 -3.58 13.96
CA ALA A 513 -13.30 -3.51 15.21
C ALA A 513 -14.76 -3.97 15.08
N ALA A 514 -15.40 -3.76 13.94
CA ALA A 514 -16.74 -4.26 13.68
C ALA A 514 -16.76 -5.80 13.54
N LYS A 515 -15.79 -6.37 12.81
CA LYS A 515 -15.65 -7.82 12.66
C LYS A 515 -15.34 -8.52 13.98
N LEU A 516 -14.42 -7.98 14.77
CA LEU A 516 -14.10 -8.50 16.10
C LEU A 516 -15.31 -8.47 17.04
N ARG A 517 -16.12 -7.39 17.01
CA ARG A 517 -17.37 -7.31 17.78
C ARG A 517 -18.40 -8.35 17.34
N ALA A 518 -18.65 -8.47 16.04
CA ALA A 518 -19.58 -9.47 15.51
C ALA A 518 -19.16 -10.90 15.89
N LEU A 519 -17.85 -11.20 15.85
CA LEU A 519 -17.31 -12.48 16.27
C LEU A 519 -17.50 -12.72 17.78
N ALA A 520 -17.23 -11.70 18.61
CA ALA A 520 -17.42 -11.80 20.06
C ALA A 520 -18.89 -11.98 20.46
N GLU A 521 -19.81 -11.28 19.79
CA GLU A 521 -21.26 -11.43 19.99
C GLU A 521 -21.74 -12.83 19.61
N ALA A 522 -21.26 -13.37 18.48
CA ALA A 522 -21.55 -14.74 18.09
C ALA A 522 -21.00 -15.76 19.10
N PHE A 523 -19.79 -15.53 19.62
CA PHE A 523 -19.19 -16.37 20.66
C PHE A 523 -20.02 -16.34 21.96
N GLU A 524 -20.40 -15.15 22.44
CA GLU A 524 -21.21 -15.00 23.65
C GLU A 524 -22.59 -15.62 23.48
N SER A 525 -23.21 -15.50 22.31
CA SER A 525 -24.46 -16.19 21.99
C SER A 525 -24.30 -17.72 21.96
N ALA A 526 -23.14 -18.23 21.52
CA ALA A 526 -22.88 -19.65 21.41
C ALA A 526 -22.55 -20.31 22.76
N PHE A 527 -21.91 -19.60 23.69
CA PHE A 527 -21.37 -20.21 24.92
C PHE A 527 -21.84 -19.56 26.23
N GLY A 528 -22.53 -18.42 26.18
CA GLY A 528 -23.08 -17.76 27.37
C GLY A 528 -22.05 -16.97 28.19
N TYR A 529 -20.83 -16.79 27.68
CA TYR A 529 -19.79 -15.96 28.30
C TYR A 529 -18.93 -15.27 27.22
N ARG A 530 -18.25 -14.20 27.61
CA ARG A 530 -17.41 -13.41 26.70
C ARG A 530 -16.09 -14.12 26.36
N PRO A 531 -15.60 -14.03 25.12
CA PRO A 531 -14.31 -14.62 24.75
C PRO A 531 -13.16 -13.89 25.43
N VAL A 532 -12.25 -14.66 26.04
CA VAL A 532 -11.02 -14.14 26.66
C VAL A 532 -9.76 -14.41 25.85
N ALA A 533 -9.83 -15.31 24.87
CA ALA A 533 -8.72 -15.73 24.02
C ALA A 533 -9.00 -15.49 22.53
N HIS A 534 -7.98 -15.07 21.79
CA HIS A 534 -8.08 -14.72 20.37
C HIS A 534 -6.98 -15.35 19.50
N ARG A 535 -7.37 -15.68 18.27
CA ARG A 535 -6.50 -16.02 17.14
C ARG A 535 -6.89 -15.20 15.90
N ALA A 536 -5.92 -14.52 15.32
CA ALA A 536 -6.06 -13.88 14.01
C ALA A 536 -6.01 -14.92 12.89
N GLY A 537 -6.90 -14.81 11.91
CA GLY A 537 -6.82 -15.55 10.66
C GLY A 537 -5.47 -15.32 9.98
N ARG A 538 -4.88 -16.41 9.49
CA ARG A 538 -3.52 -16.42 8.93
C ARG A 538 -2.45 -15.83 9.86
N TYR A 539 -2.68 -15.75 11.17
CA TYR A 539 -1.75 -15.11 12.12
C TYR A 539 -1.61 -13.59 11.90
N GLY A 540 -2.51 -12.96 11.14
CA GLY A 540 -2.40 -11.60 10.61
C GLY A 540 -2.64 -10.46 11.60
N VAL A 541 -2.11 -10.51 12.83
CA VAL A 541 -2.32 -9.46 13.84
C VAL A 541 -1.37 -8.26 13.65
N SER A 542 -1.82 -7.06 14.03
CA SER A 542 -1.01 -5.83 14.06
C SER A 542 -1.01 -5.19 15.46
N ALA A 543 -0.10 -4.25 15.71
CA ALA A 543 -0.06 -3.54 16.99
C ALA A 543 -1.40 -2.84 17.29
N GLN A 544 -1.98 -2.19 16.28
CA GLN A 544 -3.27 -1.53 16.41
C GLN A 544 -4.42 -2.49 16.75
N ALA A 545 -4.36 -3.73 16.27
CA ALA A 545 -5.41 -4.72 16.52
C ALA A 545 -5.58 -5.03 18.02
N TYR A 546 -4.51 -4.95 18.82
CA TYR A 546 -4.60 -5.17 20.27
C TYR A 546 -5.49 -4.15 20.99
N ARG A 547 -5.65 -2.94 20.45
CA ARG A 547 -6.60 -1.96 21.00
C ARG A 547 -8.04 -2.47 20.85
N ALA A 548 -8.38 -2.96 19.65
CA ALA A 548 -9.71 -3.50 19.36
C ALA A 548 -9.98 -4.80 20.12
N LEU A 549 -8.96 -5.63 20.34
CA LEU A 549 -9.06 -6.84 21.17
C LEU A 549 -9.31 -6.51 22.65
N ALA A 550 -8.55 -5.56 23.21
CA ALA A 550 -8.75 -5.09 24.58
C ALA A 550 -10.15 -4.47 24.76
N ASP A 551 -10.63 -3.69 23.78
CA ASP A 551 -11.96 -3.06 23.80
C ASP A 551 -13.12 -4.09 23.94
N ILE A 552 -12.95 -5.31 23.43
CA ILE A 552 -13.96 -6.38 23.53
C ILE A 552 -13.70 -7.38 24.67
N GLY A 553 -12.70 -7.11 25.52
CA GLY A 553 -12.42 -7.90 26.72
C GLY A 553 -11.51 -9.12 26.53
N VAL A 554 -10.84 -9.24 25.38
CA VAL A 554 -9.82 -10.29 25.17
C VAL A 554 -8.60 -10.01 26.05
N THR A 555 -8.20 -11.00 26.84
CA THR A 555 -7.02 -10.92 27.70
C THR A 555 -5.84 -11.73 27.17
N PHE A 556 -6.08 -12.74 26.31
CA PHE A 556 -5.04 -13.58 25.72
C PHE A 556 -5.08 -13.55 24.19
N ASP A 557 -3.94 -13.36 23.55
CA ASP A 557 -3.79 -13.51 22.11
C ASP A 557 -2.68 -14.52 21.80
N PHE A 558 -2.88 -15.31 20.75
CA PHE A 558 -1.90 -16.30 20.34
C PHE A 558 -1.40 -16.08 18.91
N SER A 559 -1.78 -14.98 18.28
CA SER A 559 -1.67 -14.78 16.84
C SER A 559 -0.24 -14.78 16.29
N PRO A 560 0.77 -14.15 16.89
CA PRO A 560 2.07 -14.02 16.24
C PRO A 560 2.76 -15.36 15.95
N SER A 561 3.22 -15.55 14.71
CA SER A 561 3.87 -16.79 14.25
C SER A 561 5.37 -16.60 14.07
N VAL A 562 6.15 -16.91 15.12
CA VAL A 562 7.59 -16.65 15.20
C VAL A 562 8.36 -17.27 14.04
N CYS A 563 9.34 -16.53 13.49
CA CYS A 563 10.17 -16.88 12.33
C CYS A 563 9.50 -16.76 10.95
N PHE A 564 8.19 -16.49 10.85
CA PHE A 564 7.51 -16.35 9.56
C PHE A 564 7.49 -14.89 9.07
N ASP A 565 7.66 -14.69 7.76
CA ASP A 565 7.54 -13.39 7.09
C ASP A 565 6.46 -13.49 6.00
N PHE A 566 5.30 -12.89 6.27
CA PHE A 566 4.16 -12.87 5.34
C PHE A 566 4.10 -11.60 4.49
N SER A 567 5.12 -10.76 4.56
CA SER A 567 5.06 -9.42 3.96
C SER A 567 5.11 -9.40 2.43
N ALA A 568 5.46 -10.51 1.78
CA ALA A 568 5.35 -10.66 0.33
C ALA A 568 3.88 -10.62 -0.13
N ASP A 569 2.99 -11.20 0.67
CA ASP A 569 1.55 -11.30 0.40
C ASP A 569 0.76 -10.15 1.05
N GLY A 570 1.48 -9.17 1.63
CA GLY A 570 0.92 -8.04 2.36
C GLY A 570 0.66 -8.29 3.84
N GLY A 571 1.00 -9.45 4.38
CA GLY A 571 0.85 -9.78 5.80
C GLY A 571 1.98 -9.23 6.70
N PRO A 572 1.89 -9.47 8.02
CA PRO A 572 2.92 -9.07 8.99
C PRO A 572 4.23 -9.87 8.86
N ASP A 573 5.33 -9.29 9.35
CA ASP A 573 6.65 -9.95 9.43
C ASP A 573 7.01 -10.25 10.89
N PHE A 574 6.98 -11.53 11.27
CA PHE A 574 7.37 -12.04 12.59
C PHE A 574 8.76 -12.68 12.60
N SER A 575 9.55 -12.52 11.52
CA SER A 575 10.83 -13.24 11.36
C SER A 575 11.92 -12.82 12.35
N ALA A 576 11.77 -11.66 13.00
CA ALA A 576 12.67 -11.16 14.03
C ALA A 576 12.14 -11.31 15.48
N MET A 577 10.94 -11.87 15.64
CA MET A 577 10.28 -12.01 16.92
C MET A 577 10.91 -13.11 17.78
N ALA A 578 10.86 -12.95 19.11
CA ALA A 578 11.23 -14.01 20.06
C ALA A 578 10.03 -14.92 20.37
N ASN A 579 10.29 -16.13 20.88
CA ASN A 579 9.23 -17.02 21.36
C ASN A 579 8.69 -16.61 22.76
N ASP A 580 9.33 -15.65 23.41
CA ASP A 580 8.95 -15.17 24.73
C ASP A 580 7.58 -14.48 24.71
N PRO A 581 6.70 -14.78 25.68
CA PRO A 581 5.43 -14.11 25.82
C PRO A 581 5.61 -12.66 26.26
N PHE A 582 4.64 -11.81 25.93
CA PHE A 582 4.70 -10.38 26.19
C PHE A 582 3.31 -9.81 26.41
N VAL A 583 3.23 -8.67 27.09
CA VAL A 583 2.02 -7.87 27.23
C VAL A 583 2.01 -6.80 26.15
N ALA A 584 0.93 -6.72 25.39
CA ALA A 584 0.58 -5.59 24.54
C ALA A 584 -0.30 -4.63 25.35
N GLU A 585 0.29 -3.53 25.79
CA GLU A 585 -0.39 -2.52 26.58
C GLU A 585 -0.94 -1.42 25.70
N THR A 586 -2.20 -1.10 25.92
CA THR A 586 -2.94 -0.11 25.16
C THR A 586 -3.62 0.88 26.10
N ASP A 587 -4.19 1.95 25.54
CA ASP A 587 -5.07 2.87 26.25
C ASP A 587 -6.46 2.27 26.56
N ARG A 588 -6.74 1.04 26.09
CA ARG A 588 -7.99 0.30 26.29
C ARG A 588 -7.86 -0.88 27.25
N GLY A 589 -6.64 -1.21 27.67
CA GLY A 589 -6.35 -2.39 28.46
C GLY A 589 -5.06 -3.07 28.01
N ALA A 590 -4.83 -4.29 28.51
CA ALA A 590 -3.63 -5.07 28.22
C ALA A 590 -4.02 -6.45 27.69
N VAL A 591 -3.32 -6.91 26.65
CA VAL A 591 -3.48 -8.26 26.08
C VAL A 591 -2.18 -9.03 26.31
N GLN A 592 -2.27 -10.18 26.96
CA GLN A 592 -1.16 -11.11 27.17
C GLN A 592 -1.00 -11.98 25.93
N VAL A 593 0.16 -11.91 25.29
CA VAL A 593 0.40 -12.54 23.99
C VAL A 593 1.36 -13.71 24.15
N THR A 594 0.92 -14.88 23.69
CA THR A 594 1.69 -16.13 23.66
C THR A 594 1.96 -16.52 22.21
N PRO A 595 3.16 -16.27 21.66
CA PRO A 595 3.43 -16.55 20.26
C PRO A 595 3.33 -18.05 19.93
N VAL A 596 2.99 -18.36 18.68
CA VAL A 596 3.17 -19.71 18.15
C VAL A 596 4.66 -19.97 18.01
N CYS A 597 5.11 -21.05 18.64
CA CYS A 597 6.53 -21.34 18.73
C CYS A 597 7.11 -21.78 17.39
N GLY A 598 8.26 -21.19 17.03
CA GLY A 598 8.97 -21.49 15.81
C GLY A 598 10.49 -21.31 15.93
N ALA A 599 11.20 -21.93 14.99
CA ALA A 599 12.63 -21.73 14.80
C ALA A 599 13.01 -21.89 13.32
N PHE A 600 14.12 -21.27 12.93
CA PHE A 600 14.73 -21.51 11.63
C PHE A 600 15.48 -22.85 11.63
N ALA A 601 15.05 -23.79 10.78
CA ALA A 601 15.74 -25.04 10.51
C ALA A 601 16.75 -24.87 9.36
N LEU A 602 17.87 -25.57 9.40
CA LEU A 602 18.72 -25.78 8.22
C LEU A 602 17.95 -26.62 7.21
N ARG A 603 17.86 -26.17 5.95
CA ARG A 603 17.12 -26.88 4.90
C ARG A 603 17.65 -28.32 4.75
N GLY A 604 16.75 -29.28 4.81
CA GLY A 604 17.07 -30.71 4.67
C GLY A 604 17.52 -31.40 5.97
N GLY A 605 17.38 -30.79 7.14
CA GLY A 605 17.75 -31.40 8.41
C GLY A 605 16.95 -30.94 9.63
N SER A 606 17.23 -31.54 10.78
CA SER A 606 16.60 -31.30 12.09
C SER A 606 17.43 -30.39 13.01
N VAL A 607 18.32 -29.58 12.42
CA VAL A 607 19.19 -28.65 13.13
C VAL A 607 18.55 -27.26 13.11
N PHE A 608 18.23 -26.75 14.30
CA PHE A 608 17.57 -25.46 14.48
C PHE A 608 18.54 -24.39 14.97
N LEU A 609 18.46 -23.21 14.37
CA LEU A 609 19.24 -22.05 14.80
C LEU A 609 18.68 -21.49 16.11
N LYS A 610 19.59 -21.06 17.00
CA LYS A 610 19.20 -20.33 18.20
C LYS A 610 18.47 -19.04 17.81
N GLN A 611 17.23 -18.91 18.25
CA GLN A 611 16.48 -17.67 18.07
C GLN A 611 17.07 -16.63 19.02
N ARG A 612 17.39 -15.47 18.47
CA ARG A 612 17.62 -14.24 19.21
C ARG A 612 16.54 -13.31 18.65
N GLY A 613 15.72 -12.72 19.48
CA GLY A 613 14.66 -11.81 19.09
C GLY A 613 14.41 -10.84 20.22
N ALA A 614 13.56 -9.86 20.01
CA ALA A 614 12.99 -9.10 21.11
C ALA A 614 11.48 -9.44 21.19
N PRO A 615 10.90 -9.45 22.40
CA PRO A 615 9.47 -9.66 22.59
C PRO A 615 8.67 -8.50 21.96
N GLY A 616 7.47 -8.81 21.46
CA GLY A 616 6.58 -7.85 20.82
C GLY A 616 6.52 -7.93 19.29
N LEU A 617 5.68 -7.09 18.69
CA LEU A 617 5.50 -6.98 17.23
C LEU A 617 6.60 -6.11 16.62
N ILE A 618 7.75 -6.70 16.35
CA ILE A 618 8.88 -5.99 15.73
C ILE A 618 8.91 -6.31 14.24
N GLU A 619 8.46 -5.36 13.41
CA GLU A 619 8.66 -5.39 11.96
C GLU A 619 10.13 -5.11 11.62
N GLY A 620 11.00 -6.08 11.85
CA GLY A 620 12.44 -5.98 11.61
C GLY A 620 12.92 -7.11 10.72
N ARG A 621 13.73 -6.81 9.70
CA ARG A 621 14.41 -7.86 8.93
C ARG A 621 15.62 -8.37 9.70
N ARG A 622 15.55 -9.58 10.24
CA ARG A 622 16.76 -10.38 10.46
C ARG A 622 17.19 -11.01 9.12
N ARG A 623 18.42 -10.73 8.71
CA ARG A 623 19.04 -11.37 7.54
C ARG A 623 19.56 -12.76 7.93
N TYR A 624 18.66 -13.72 8.16
CA TYR A 624 19.07 -15.12 8.03
C TYR A 624 19.36 -15.39 6.55
N ALA A 625 20.33 -16.26 6.25
CA ALA A 625 20.55 -16.72 4.89
C ALA A 625 19.32 -17.53 4.46
N ARG A 626 18.29 -16.86 3.90
CA ARG A 626 17.03 -17.47 3.42
C ARG A 626 17.25 -18.61 2.42
N ARG A 627 18.44 -18.66 1.80
CA ARG A 627 18.88 -19.77 0.94
C ARG A 627 19.14 -21.08 1.69
N LEU A 628 19.61 -21.02 2.94
CA LEU A 628 20.05 -22.19 3.71
C LEU A 628 19.09 -22.59 4.84
N THR A 629 18.12 -21.74 5.14
CA THR A 629 17.19 -21.93 6.27
C THR A 629 15.74 -21.84 5.84
N ALA A 630 14.85 -22.46 6.60
CA ALA A 630 13.39 -22.34 6.46
C ALA A 630 12.74 -22.20 7.85
N PRO A 631 11.68 -21.41 8.00
CA PRO A 631 10.93 -21.37 9.25
C PRO A 631 10.24 -22.73 9.47
N PHE A 632 10.21 -23.17 10.72
CA PHE A 632 9.58 -24.40 11.14
C PHE A 632 8.78 -24.14 12.41
N ARG A 633 7.54 -24.62 12.45
CA ARG A 633 6.59 -24.43 13.54
C ARG A 633 6.43 -25.71 14.34
N LEU A 634 6.14 -25.57 15.63
CA LEU A 634 5.73 -26.70 16.46
C LEU A 634 4.27 -27.09 16.13
N SER A 635 4.10 -27.94 15.11
CA SER A 635 2.82 -28.48 14.61
C SER A 635 3.03 -29.91 14.09
N CYS A 636 1.98 -30.73 14.06
CA CYS A 636 2.00 -32.00 13.31
C CYS A 636 1.97 -31.79 11.79
N GLU A 637 1.51 -30.62 11.34
CA GLU A 637 1.38 -30.27 9.93
C GLU A 637 2.77 -30.07 9.31
N GLN A 638 3.06 -30.79 8.23
CA GLN A 638 4.35 -30.73 7.53
C GLN A 638 5.58 -31.08 8.39
N ALA A 639 5.40 -31.86 9.46
CA ALA A 639 6.48 -32.25 10.36
C ALA A 639 6.64 -33.78 10.45
N ARG A 640 7.86 -34.24 10.72
CA ARG A 640 8.13 -35.62 11.14
C ARG A 640 8.43 -35.67 12.63
N PHE A 641 8.17 -36.81 13.25
CA PHE A 641 8.33 -36.99 14.70
C PHE A 641 9.71 -36.55 15.24
N HIS A 642 10.80 -36.94 14.57
CA HIS A 642 12.15 -36.58 15.00
C HIS A 642 12.44 -35.07 14.88
N GLU A 643 11.76 -34.36 13.98
CA GLU A 643 11.88 -32.90 13.83
C GLU A 643 11.16 -32.19 14.97
N LEU A 644 9.97 -32.67 15.38
CA LEU A 644 9.25 -32.13 16.54
C LEU A 644 10.05 -32.30 17.84
N VAL A 645 10.66 -33.47 18.03
CA VAL A 645 11.55 -33.74 19.17
C VAL A 645 12.75 -32.80 19.16
N ALA A 646 13.41 -32.65 18.01
CA ALA A 646 14.60 -31.79 17.87
C ALA A 646 14.25 -30.31 18.07
N LEU A 647 13.12 -29.84 17.52
CA LEU A 647 12.62 -28.48 17.71
C LEU A 647 12.32 -28.21 19.19
N THR A 648 11.58 -29.11 19.84
CA THR A 648 11.23 -28.98 21.26
C THR A 648 12.47 -28.86 22.13
N LYS A 649 13.46 -29.76 21.94
CA LYS A 649 14.73 -29.70 22.66
C LYS A 649 15.50 -28.39 22.39
N SER A 650 15.45 -27.89 21.15
CA SER A 650 16.07 -26.62 20.79
C SER A 650 15.40 -25.43 21.47
N LEU A 651 14.07 -25.35 21.45
CA LEU A 651 13.29 -24.27 22.06
C LEU A 651 13.50 -24.22 23.58
N VAL A 652 13.47 -25.36 24.25
CA VAL A 652 13.70 -25.41 25.70
C VAL A 652 15.16 -25.07 26.04
N ARG A 653 16.15 -25.55 25.27
CA ARG A 653 17.55 -25.15 25.45
C ARG A 653 17.76 -23.66 25.20
N ALA A 654 16.96 -23.05 24.33
CA ALA A 654 16.97 -21.62 24.08
C ALA A 654 16.30 -20.81 25.20
N GLY A 655 15.67 -21.46 26.19
CA GLY A 655 15.01 -20.80 27.32
C GLY A 655 13.56 -20.41 27.05
N THR A 656 12.92 -20.96 26.02
CA THR A 656 11.51 -20.65 25.72
C THR A 656 10.62 -21.10 26.88
N PRO A 657 9.89 -20.18 27.56
CA PRO A 657 9.23 -20.50 28.82
C PRO A 657 7.98 -21.38 28.62
N ILE A 658 7.22 -21.12 27.55
CA ILE A 658 6.00 -21.86 27.22
C ILE A 658 6.08 -22.25 25.75
N LEU A 659 5.89 -23.53 25.47
CA LEU A 659 5.79 -24.06 24.12
C LEU A 659 4.33 -24.00 23.66
N THR A 660 4.10 -23.47 22.47
CA THR A 660 2.78 -23.46 21.83
C THR A 660 2.78 -24.49 20.72
N PHE A 661 2.01 -25.57 20.87
CA PHE A 661 1.70 -26.50 19.79
C PHE A 661 0.40 -26.06 19.13
N SER A 662 0.39 -25.93 17.80
CA SER A 662 -0.77 -25.45 17.05
C SER A 662 -1.05 -26.35 15.86
N LEU A 663 -2.32 -26.61 15.57
CA LEU A 663 -2.78 -27.26 14.34
C LEU A 663 -4.18 -26.76 13.96
N HIS A 664 -4.63 -27.05 12.74
CA HIS A 664 -5.96 -26.68 12.26
C HIS A 664 -6.94 -27.85 12.46
N SER A 665 -8.17 -27.57 12.89
CA SER A 665 -9.21 -28.61 13.03
C SER A 665 -9.48 -29.34 11.71
N THR A 666 -9.33 -28.64 10.59
CA THR A 666 -9.46 -29.18 9.22
C THR A 666 -8.44 -30.29 8.94
N THR A 667 -7.29 -30.32 9.63
CA THR A 667 -6.31 -31.42 9.53
C THR A 667 -6.86 -32.73 10.08
N MET A 668 -7.95 -32.70 10.86
CA MET A 668 -8.64 -33.90 11.37
C MET A 668 -9.74 -34.40 10.43
N THR A 669 -10.03 -33.70 9.33
CA THR A 669 -11.10 -34.05 8.39
C THR A 669 -10.51 -34.37 7.02
N ALA A 670 -10.80 -35.57 6.49
CA ALA A 670 -10.30 -35.98 5.19
C ALA A 670 -10.84 -35.09 4.06
N GLY A 671 -9.93 -34.63 3.19
CA GLY A 671 -10.22 -33.76 2.05
C GLY A 671 -10.47 -32.28 2.42
N ALA A 672 -10.35 -31.89 3.70
CA ALA A 672 -10.66 -30.53 4.13
C ALA A 672 -9.55 -29.51 3.86
N ASN A 673 -8.29 -29.96 3.75
CA ASN A 673 -7.14 -29.10 3.45
C ASN A 673 -6.00 -29.89 2.77
N SER A 674 -4.92 -29.20 2.40
CA SER A 674 -3.76 -29.80 1.75
C SER A 674 -2.91 -30.69 2.66
N TYR A 675 -3.07 -30.60 3.98
CA TYR A 675 -2.39 -31.46 4.96
C TYR A 675 -3.10 -32.81 5.14
N ALA A 676 -4.40 -32.85 4.93
CA ALA A 676 -5.25 -34.02 5.12
C ALA A 676 -6.06 -34.34 3.84
N PRO A 677 -5.40 -34.68 2.72
CA PRO A 677 -6.11 -35.00 1.48
C PRO A 677 -6.98 -36.27 1.57
N ASP A 678 -6.67 -37.16 2.51
CA ASP A 678 -7.35 -38.44 2.73
C ASP A 678 -7.32 -38.88 4.20
N GLU A 679 -8.06 -39.94 4.54
CA GLU A 679 -8.11 -40.51 5.90
C GLU A 679 -6.77 -41.07 6.38
N ALA A 680 -5.91 -41.54 5.46
CA ALA A 680 -4.58 -42.03 5.84
C ALA A 680 -3.70 -40.89 6.38
N SER A 681 -3.81 -39.72 5.77
CA SER A 681 -3.14 -38.49 6.22
C SER A 681 -3.67 -38.03 7.57
N VAL A 682 -5.01 -38.03 7.77
CA VAL A 682 -5.64 -37.75 9.07
C VAL A 682 -5.11 -38.70 10.16
N ALA A 683 -5.10 -40.00 9.89
CA ALA A 683 -4.59 -41.01 10.82
C ALA A 683 -3.10 -40.80 11.15
N ALA A 684 -2.28 -40.41 10.17
CA ALA A 684 -0.87 -40.09 10.37
C ALA A 684 -0.67 -38.85 11.26
N HIS A 685 -1.48 -37.80 11.08
CA HIS A 685 -1.43 -36.60 11.94
C HIS A 685 -1.86 -36.90 13.38
N LEU A 686 -2.91 -37.71 13.57
CA LEU A 686 -3.34 -38.18 14.88
C LEU A 686 -2.25 -39.01 15.58
N ASP A 687 -1.63 -39.96 14.87
CA ASP A 687 -0.52 -40.75 15.43
C ASP A 687 0.70 -39.88 15.76
N LEU A 688 1.06 -38.95 14.87
CA LEU A 688 2.17 -38.03 15.12
C LEU A 688 1.91 -37.15 16.35
N THR A 689 0.70 -36.63 16.50
CA THR A 689 0.27 -35.85 17.66
C THR A 689 0.32 -36.68 18.93
N ARG A 690 -0.24 -37.91 18.90
CA ARG A 690 -0.18 -38.87 20.02
C ARG A 690 1.26 -39.15 20.45
N ARG A 691 2.15 -39.46 19.51
CA ARG A 691 3.57 -39.72 19.77
C ARG A 691 4.28 -38.49 20.32
N TYR A 692 3.94 -37.30 19.82
CA TYR A 692 4.50 -36.05 20.33
C TYR A 692 4.10 -35.80 21.78
N LEU A 693 2.81 -35.94 22.10
CA LEU A 693 2.31 -35.76 23.48
C LEU A 693 2.90 -36.80 24.42
N GLU A 694 3.04 -38.06 23.98
CA GLU A 694 3.75 -39.10 24.72
C GLU A 694 5.19 -38.72 25.01
N PHE A 695 5.93 -38.30 23.99
CA PHE A 695 7.30 -37.81 24.16
C PHE A 695 7.36 -36.62 25.13
N PHE A 696 6.50 -35.61 24.96
CA PHE A 696 6.58 -34.39 25.75
C PHE A 696 6.24 -34.64 27.23
N THR A 697 5.17 -35.39 27.49
CA THR A 697 4.66 -35.61 28.85
C THR A 697 5.43 -36.71 29.59
N LYS A 698 5.74 -37.83 28.94
CA LYS A 698 6.38 -39.00 29.57
C LYS A 698 7.89 -38.97 29.42
N ASP A 699 8.41 -38.90 28.19
CA ASP A 699 9.84 -39.07 27.93
C ASP A 699 10.66 -37.83 28.31
N TYR A 700 10.15 -36.65 27.98
CA TYR A 700 10.79 -35.37 28.26
C TYR A 700 10.46 -34.84 29.67
N GLY A 701 9.32 -35.27 30.24
CA GLY A 701 8.86 -34.85 31.56
C GLY A 701 8.29 -33.42 31.63
N GLY A 702 7.80 -32.91 30.50
CA GLY A 702 7.07 -31.64 30.40
C GLY A 702 5.68 -31.70 31.04
N GLU A 703 5.00 -30.56 31.06
CA GLU A 703 3.67 -30.41 31.66
C GLU A 703 2.77 -29.59 30.74
N ALA A 704 1.59 -30.10 30.42
CA ALA A 704 0.58 -29.33 29.71
C ALA A 704 -0.01 -28.24 30.61
N VAL A 705 -0.33 -27.09 30.05
CA VAL A 705 -1.03 -25.99 30.72
C VAL A 705 -2.26 -25.62 29.92
N ASP A 706 -3.35 -25.34 30.64
CA ASP A 706 -4.58 -24.78 30.10
C ASP A 706 -4.57 -23.25 30.24
N LEU A 707 -5.65 -22.59 29.86
CA LEU A 707 -5.72 -21.13 29.84
C LEU A 707 -5.64 -20.51 31.25
N ASP A 708 -6.25 -21.15 32.25
CA ASP A 708 -6.17 -20.70 33.65
C ASP A 708 -4.77 -20.87 34.22
N GLY A 709 -4.13 -22.03 33.97
CA GLY A 709 -2.74 -22.29 34.32
C GLY A 709 -1.77 -21.31 33.67
N LEU A 710 -2.01 -20.96 32.40
CA LEU A 710 -1.26 -19.92 31.69
C LEU A 710 -1.42 -18.56 32.37
N GLY A 711 -2.65 -18.16 32.68
CA GLY A 711 -2.93 -16.90 33.40
C GLY A 711 -2.27 -16.86 34.78
N ALA A 712 -2.22 -17.97 35.50
CA ALA A 712 -1.52 -18.07 36.79
C ALA A 712 0.00 -17.91 36.63
N LEU A 713 0.60 -18.50 35.60
CA LEU A 713 2.02 -18.31 35.29
C LEU A 713 2.34 -16.85 34.98
N TYR A 714 1.47 -16.16 34.24
CA TYR A 714 1.66 -14.75 33.91
C TYR A 714 1.45 -13.81 35.09
N ARG A 715 0.52 -14.11 36.02
CA ARG A 715 0.37 -13.35 37.28
C ARG A 715 1.52 -13.57 38.26
N GLY A 716 2.14 -14.75 38.23
CA GLY A 716 3.30 -15.09 39.06
C GLY A 716 4.65 -14.59 38.53
N ALA A 717 4.67 -14.05 37.31
CA ALA A 717 5.82 -13.37 36.72
C ALA A 717 6.08 -12.06 37.50
N ARG A 718 7.36 -11.74 37.76
CA ARG A 718 7.75 -10.55 38.55
C ARG A 718 8.18 -9.42 37.65
#